data_AF-A0A6M0FPM4-F1
#
_entry.id   AF-A0A6M0FPM4-F1
#
_cell.length_a   1.000
_cell.length_b   1.000
_cell.length_c   1.000
_cell.angle_alpha   90.00
_cell.angle_beta   90.00
_cell.angle_gamma   90.00
#
_symmetry.space_group_name_H-M   'P 1'
#
loop_
_entity.id
_entity.type
_entity.pdbx_description
1 polymer ?
#
loop_
_entity_poly.entity_id
_entity_poly.type
_entity_poly.pdbx_seq_one_letter_code
_entity_poly.pdbx_strand_id
1 'polypeptide(L)'
;MNPEKNEIDNQLIIDTFIQDQTRKPEKVKVNIHPQDEMYLYALKNTEGNIDEALLRYFSNGKRILDAVKQIVEWHFDGFENISSFLDFASGYGRFSRFLVQEIPAHKIWISDIYSQAVEFQKKLLGVEGIVSTNHPEDYQLNQKFDCIFACSFFSHTPQKTFSGWLEKLYSLLTENGILIFSTHDLSLMTIEAETDSEEIYFTPESESLFLNTEDYGVTYVGEKWVGKIIYQATKGKAKWHRIKKGLCGYHDLYILWKEEGRSQKEEGRSQKEEVIKSKVKSQKSKFIKGEVAKGEVAKEEVIKEEVEEQRDKLLNFYCHPDGGCRSIEVTSTGDIYIEGWAADINPKEKVEEVAVLANGIKVKSCLPKYESQTQKYQWSCTINSEYLSPDGTILVKIINNFHLERVVNIFPVNSIVLLPPNHLLLRISGNSSVKAFLSSFDDLKYTVKNYLQKAGFDFHQFENILDFGCGVGRYLMAFKPELLPNQKLFGCDVFPECAEWCEENIKFATVKHNNIQPPLPFENNQFDLVNAVSVFTHLRLDLQHLWAWDIYRVLRPGGILFMTLHGPQFFPIIYDIFRTGNTHQAEMYSIGEEGLFLYLDHQGETDGQGQHTVAALHTLAAYQEIFSMFKHIQRFPQSTMANGQDLYILQKPISGGLVAQPLSRKKEEGRRKKKEVGRNKLEGRSWKEEVANIKLEVSEVRSHKLEVKNFGKKEEVGNAKEEMIGKKIEVEKILISDNEETKNLSDKILSDSQTKRQVKTEVEELPFFDGGETWKFAEKILPGSHQCQTEIKFQIEGQKRFRVYPQIEPIAAYSIECEIEIIKSEDGKILVQKTIALNHNHIFGKTNYAVVEVEIPQYFGEVVVRLNAVITDRISLALEQEVMVSWNFANFA
;
A
#
# COMPACT_ATOMS: atom_id res chain seq x y z
N MET A 1 3.20 -9.98 13.41
CA MET A 1 2.33 -9.92 12.22
C MET A 1 1.17 -9.00 12.55
N ASN A 2 0.80 -8.12 11.64
CA ASN A 2 -0.31 -7.18 11.83
C ASN A 2 -1.64 -7.95 11.60
N PRO A 3 -2.51 -8.14 12.62
CA PRO A 3 -3.76 -8.89 12.48
C PRO A 3 -4.69 -8.32 11.40
N GLU A 4 -4.70 -6.99 11.25
CA GLU A 4 -5.54 -6.30 10.26
C GLU A 4 -5.12 -6.63 8.83
N LYS A 5 -3.81 -6.75 8.56
CA LYS A 5 -3.29 -7.13 7.24
C LYS A 5 -3.72 -8.54 6.85
N ASN A 6 -3.64 -9.49 7.80
CA ASN A 6 -4.08 -10.86 7.57
C ASN A 6 -5.59 -10.93 7.29
N GLU A 7 -6.40 -10.10 7.95
CA GLU A 7 -7.86 -10.06 7.70
C GLU A 7 -8.19 -9.53 6.30
N ILE A 8 -7.47 -8.50 5.83
CA ILE A 8 -7.60 -7.96 4.47
C ILE A 8 -7.20 -9.00 3.42
N ASP A 9 -6.05 -9.65 3.59
CA ASP A 9 -5.55 -10.66 2.65
C ASP A 9 -6.49 -11.88 2.58
N ASN A 10 -7.02 -12.33 3.74
CA ASN A 10 -8.03 -13.38 3.81
C ASN A 10 -9.30 -13.03 3.04
N GLN A 11 -9.81 -11.82 3.24
CA GLN A 11 -11.02 -11.35 2.55
C GLN A 11 -10.79 -11.27 1.04
N LEU A 12 -9.62 -10.80 0.62
CA LEU A 12 -9.23 -10.71 -0.79
C LEU A 12 -9.20 -12.09 -1.47
N ILE A 13 -8.68 -13.13 -0.81
CA ILE A 13 -8.69 -14.51 -1.32
C ILE A 13 -10.12 -15.01 -1.52
N ILE A 14 -10.97 -14.81 -0.51
CA ILE A 14 -12.38 -15.23 -0.57
C ILE A 14 -13.09 -14.51 -1.72
N ASP A 15 -12.97 -13.18 -1.79
CA ASP A 15 -13.64 -12.36 -2.80
C ASP A 15 -13.18 -12.72 -4.20
N THR A 16 -11.88 -12.91 -4.42
CA THR A 16 -11.34 -13.35 -5.71
C THR A 16 -11.87 -14.74 -6.09
N PHE A 17 -11.90 -15.70 -5.16
CA PHE A 17 -12.46 -17.02 -5.43
C PHE A 17 -13.94 -16.94 -5.79
N ILE A 18 -14.74 -16.21 -5.00
CA ILE A 18 -16.18 -16.09 -5.20
C ILE A 18 -16.50 -15.35 -6.51
N GLN A 19 -15.75 -14.30 -6.83
CA GLN A 19 -15.92 -13.54 -8.07
C GLN A 19 -15.61 -14.38 -9.32
N ASP A 20 -14.60 -15.25 -9.27
CA ASP A 20 -14.24 -16.13 -10.40
C ASP A 20 -15.17 -17.34 -10.51
N GLN A 21 -15.53 -17.96 -9.38
CA GLN A 21 -16.16 -19.28 -9.36
C GLN A 21 -17.69 -19.24 -9.22
N THR A 22 -18.32 -18.08 -9.09
CA THR A 22 -19.78 -18.01 -8.87
C THR A 22 -20.49 -17.08 -9.83
N ARG A 23 -21.76 -17.39 -10.13
CA ARG A 23 -22.58 -16.62 -11.07
C ARG A 23 -23.09 -15.30 -10.48
N LYS A 24 -23.30 -15.25 -9.17
CA LYS A 24 -23.82 -14.09 -8.43
C LYS A 24 -22.95 -13.86 -7.18
N PRO A 25 -21.70 -13.39 -7.35
CA PRO A 25 -20.73 -13.20 -6.27
C PRO A 25 -21.30 -12.43 -5.08
N GLU A 26 -22.11 -11.40 -5.35
CA GLU A 26 -22.73 -10.52 -4.36
C GLU A 26 -23.76 -11.22 -3.45
N LYS A 27 -24.23 -12.41 -3.84
CA LYS A 27 -25.21 -13.19 -3.07
C LYS A 27 -24.57 -14.25 -2.18
N VAL A 28 -23.27 -14.51 -2.34
CA VAL A 28 -22.61 -15.55 -1.57
C VAL A 28 -22.39 -15.11 -0.14
N LYS A 29 -22.76 -15.98 0.80
CA LYS A 29 -22.52 -15.75 2.23
C LYS A 29 -21.21 -16.42 2.62
N VAL A 30 -20.21 -15.60 2.94
CA VAL A 30 -18.83 -16.05 3.15
C VAL A 30 -18.48 -16.29 4.62
N ASN A 31 -19.29 -15.81 5.57
CA ASN A 31 -19.03 -16.02 6.99
C ASN A 31 -18.92 -17.52 7.31
N ILE A 32 -17.88 -17.88 8.07
CA ILE A 32 -17.63 -19.24 8.57
C ILE A 32 -17.85 -19.21 10.07
N HIS A 33 -18.57 -20.20 10.60
CA HIS A 33 -18.77 -20.31 12.03
C HIS A 33 -17.45 -20.75 12.71
N PRO A 34 -17.06 -20.20 13.88
CA PRO A 34 -15.81 -20.59 14.54
C PRO A 34 -15.69 -22.08 14.91
N GLN A 35 -16.82 -22.78 15.00
CA GLN A 35 -16.90 -24.22 15.29
C GLN A 35 -17.14 -25.08 14.03
N ASP A 36 -16.97 -24.50 12.83
CA ASP A 36 -17.10 -25.26 11.58
C ASP A 36 -15.97 -26.29 11.46
N GLU A 37 -16.27 -27.55 11.78
CA GLU A 37 -15.32 -28.67 11.77
C GLU A 37 -14.66 -28.86 10.40
N MET A 38 -15.36 -28.56 9.30
CA MET A 38 -14.79 -28.69 7.96
C MET A 38 -13.77 -27.58 7.64
N TYR A 39 -13.95 -26.39 8.20
CA TYR A 39 -12.95 -25.34 8.12
C TYR A 39 -11.77 -25.60 9.06
N LEU A 40 -12.04 -26.02 10.30
CA LEU A 40 -10.98 -26.39 11.26
C LEU A 40 -10.14 -27.56 10.76
N TYR A 41 -10.77 -28.54 10.10
CA TYR A 41 -10.08 -29.65 9.43
C TYR A 41 -9.22 -29.16 8.26
N ALA A 42 -9.70 -28.20 7.46
CA ALA A 42 -8.89 -27.57 6.42
C ALA A 42 -7.67 -26.87 7.02
N LEU A 43 -7.87 -26.09 8.09
CA LEU A 43 -6.80 -25.37 8.80
C LEU A 43 -5.76 -26.32 9.40
N LYS A 44 -6.18 -27.44 9.98
CA LYS A 44 -5.28 -28.48 10.49
C LYS A 44 -4.44 -29.09 9.37
N ASN A 45 -5.06 -29.38 8.22
CA ASN A 45 -4.38 -30.00 7.07
C ASN A 45 -3.44 -29.06 6.32
N THR A 46 -3.56 -27.76 6.53
CA THR A 46 -2.67 -26.75 5.96
C THR A 46 -1.68 -26.21 7.01
N GLU A 47 -1.45 -26.96 8.09
CA GLU A 47 -0.53 -26.61 9.19
C GLU A 47 -0.81 -25.22 9.80
N GLY A 48 -2.07 -24.78 9.79
CA GLY A 48 -2.49 -23.47 10.28
C GLY A 48 -2.43 -22.35 9.23
N ASN A 49 -2.09 -22.64 7.97
CA ASN A 49 -2.15 -21.67 6.88
C ASN A 49 -3.62 -21.33 6.55
N ILE A 50 -4.03 -20.12 6.94
CA ILE A 50 -5.40 -19.63 6.82
C ILE A 50 -5.81 -19.44 5.35
N ASP A 51 -4.94 -18.86 4.53
CA ASP A 51 -5.15 -18.60 3.10
C ASP A 51 -5.51 -19.89 2.35
N GLU A 52 -4.69 -20.92 2.54
CA GLU A 52 -4.89 -22.22 1.92
C GLU A 52 -6.13 -22.93 2.47
N ALA A 53 -6.39 -22.81 3.78
CA ALA A 53 -7.57 -23.39 4.43
C ALA A 53 -8.87 -22.77 3.90
N LEU A 54 -8.93 -21.45 3.75
CA LEU A 54 -10.07 -20.73 3.19
C LEU A 54 -10.33 -21.16 1.75
N LEU A 55 -9.30 -21.12 0.90
CA LEU A 55 -9.42 -21.55 -0.49
C LEU A 55 -9.89 -23.00 -0.58
N ARG A 56 -9.29 -23.91 0.20
CA ARG A 56 -9.69 -25.32 0.26
C ARG A 56 -11.15 -25.47 0.68
N TYR A 57 -11.60 -24.74 1.71
CA TYR A 57 -12.95 -24.80 2.22
C TYR A 57 -13.99 -24.40 1.15
N PHE A 58 -13.84 -23.21 0.55
CA PHE A 58 -14.78 -22.73 -0.47
C PHE A 58 -14.69 -23.52 -1.77
N SER A 59 -13.48 -23.87 -2.22
CA SER A 59 -13.26 -24.64 -3.45
C SER A 59 -13.84 -26.06 -3.34
N ASN A 60 -13.80 -26.67 -2.16
CA ASN A 60 -14.48 -27.96 -1.95
C ASN A 60 -16.00 -27.80 -1.95
N GLY A 61 -16.56 -26.77 -1.30
CA GLY A 61 -18.00 -26.49 -1.35
C GLY A 61 -18.53 -26.34 -2.79
N LYS A 62 -17.79 -25.60 -3.62
CA LYS A 62 -18.12 -25.42 -5.03
C LYS A 62 -18.01 -26.71 -5.84
N ARG A 63 -16.95 -27.50 -5.65
CA ARG A 63 -16.79 -28.82 -6.32
C ARG A 63 -17.93 -29.77 -5.99
N ILE A 64 -18.39 -29.77 -4.74
CA ILE A 64 -19.53 -30.57 -4.33
C ILE A 64 -20.79 -30.12 -5.08
N LEU A 65 -21.02 -28.80 -5.21
CA LEU A 65 -22.13 -28.28 -6.00
C LEU A 65 -22.07 -28.70 -7.46
N ASP A 66 -20.91 -28.61 -8.10
CA ASP A 66 -20.76 -28.96 -9.52
C ASP A 66 -20.99 -30.45 -9.79
N ALA A 67 -20.58 -31.33 -8.87
CA ALA A 67 -20.90 -32.75 -8.94
C ALA A 67 -22.41 -32.99 -8.83
N VAL A 68 -23.07 -32.40 -7.82
CA VAL A 68 -24.52 -32.53 -7.63
C VAL A 68 -25.28 -31.94 -8.83
N LYS A 69 -24.79 -30.83 -9.39
CA LYS A 69 -25.39 -30.17 -10.54
C LYS A 69 -25.46 -31.07 -11.77
N GLN A 70 -24.38 -31.80 -12.09
CA GLN A 70 -24.38 -32.75 -13.21
C GLN A 70 -25.45 -33.84 -13.03
N ILE A 71 -25.64 -34.33 -11.80
CA ILE A 71 -26.64 -35.35 -11.48
C ILE A 71 -28.07 -34.77 -11.58
N VAL A 72 -28.27 -33.55 -11.07
CA VAL A 72 -29.55 -32.84 -11.13
C VAL A 72 -29.93 -32.50 -12.57
N GLU A 73 -28.99 -32.04 -13.39
CA GLU A 73 -29.20 -31.76 -14.81
C GLU A 73 -29.56 -33.03 -15.57
N TRP A 74 -28.94 -34.17 -15.25
CA TRP A 74 -29.27 -35.45 -15.87
C TRP A 74 -30.68 -35.97 -15.52
N HIS A 75 -31.11 -35.83 -14.25
CA HIS A 75 -32.37 -36.42 -13.78
C HIS A 75 -33.56 -35.46 -13.88
N PHE A 76 -33.37 -34.19 -13.52
CA PHE A 76 -34.43 -33.18 -13.47
C PHE A 76 -34.39 -32.19 -14.65
N ASP A 77 -33.39 -32.26 -15.53
CA ASP A 77 -33.15 -31.27 -16.58
C ASP A 77 -32.91 -29.84 -16.03
N GLY A 78 -32.40 -29.72 -14.78
CA GLY A 78 -32.03 -28.45 -14.15
C GLY A 78 -32.56 -28.27 -12.72
N PHE A 79 -31.93 -27.37 -11.96
CA PHE A 79 -32.29 -27.05 -10.57
C PHE A 79 -33.66 -26.35 -10.46
N GLU A 80 -34.09 -25.66 -11.51
CA GLU A 80 -35.39 -24.99 -11.61
C GLU A 80 -36.59 -25.95 -11.50
N ASN A 81 -36.36 -27.23 -11.82
CA ASN A 81 -37.38 -28.28 -11.78
C ASN A 81 -37.45 -29.00 -10.43
N ILE A 82 -36.65 -28.57 -9.45
CA ILE A 82 -36.70 -29.05 -8.07
C ILE A 82 -37.61 -28.13 -7.24
N SER A 83 -38.51 -28.74 -6.48
CA SER A 83 -39.39 -28.02 -5.54
C SER A 83 -38.92 -28.16 -4.10
N SER A 84 -38.15 -29.21 -3.80
CA SER A 84 -37.65 -29.49 -2.46
C SER A 84 -36.30 -30.21 -2.49
N PHE A 85 -35.28 -29.60 -1.87
CA PHE A 85 -33.94 -30.14 -1.75
C PHE A 85 -33.57 -30.29 -0.26
N LEU A 86 -33.06 -31.45 0.16
CA LEU A 86 -32.51 -31.68 1.50
C LEU A 86 -30.99 -31.88 1.43
N ASP A 87 -30.23 -31.00 2.08
CA ASP A 87 -28.81 -31.22 2.42
C ASP A 87 -28.75 -31.87 3.82
N PHE A 88 -28.53 -33.19 3.85
CA PHE A 88 -28.51 -33.99 5.07
C PHE A 88 -27.08 -34.20 5.58
N ALA A 89 -26.88 -34.06 6.90
CA ALA A 89 -25.56 -33.92 7.51
C ALA A 89 -24.78 -32.72 6.93
N SER A 90 -25.48 -31.60 6.82
CA SER A 90 -25.00 -30.38 6.14
C SER A 90 -23.82 -29.66 6.83
N GLY A 91 -23.50 -30.04 8.07
CA GLY A 91 -22.54 -29.35 8.94
C GLY A 91 -22.92 -27.88 9.10
N TYR A 92 -21.97 -26.99 8.84
CA TYR A 92 -22.17 -25.52 8.86
C TYR A 92 -22.36 -24.93 7.45
N GLY A 93 -22.78 -25.75 6.49
CA GLY A 93 -23.25 -25.29 5.18
C GLY A 93 -22.14 -24.97 4.17
N ARG A 94 -21.03 -25.72 4.17
CA ARG A 94 -19.96 -25.58 3.15
C ARG A 94 -20.50 -25.76 1.72
N PHE A 95 -21.41 -26.71 1.52
CA PHE A 95 -22.11 -26.94 0.25
C PHE A 95 -23.35 -26.03 0.10
N SER A 96 -24.21 -25.98 1.12
CA SER A 96 -25.47 -25.21 1.09
C SER A 96 -25.31 -23.73 0.74
N ARG A 97 -24.20 -23.08 1.11
CA ARG A 97 -23.91 -21.67 0.74
C ARG A 97 -23.78 -21.42 -0.77
N PHE A 98 -23.44 -22.46 -1.55
CA PHE A 98 -23.42 -22.38 -3.01
C PHE A 98 -24.77 -22.83 -3.60
N LEU A 99 -25.44 -23.80 -3.00
CA LEU A 99 -26.74 -24.30 -3.46
C LEU A 99 -27.82 -23.21 -3.54
N VAL A 100 -27.84 -22.28 -2.57
CA VAL A 100 -28.78 -21.14 -2.55
C VAL A 100 -28.65 -20.18 -3.74
N GLN A 101 -27.60 -20.30 -4.54
CA GLN A 101 -27.46 -19.54 -5.79
C GLN A 101 -28.25 -20.16 -6.95
N GLU A 102 -28.47 -21.47 -6.91
CA GLU A 102 -29.14 -22.26 -7.95
C GLU A 102 -30.61 -22.53 -7.61
N ILE A 103 -30.95 -22.67 -6.32
CA ILE A 103 -32.32 -22.89 -5.84
C ILE A 103 -32.72 -21.79 -4.84
N PRO A 104 -33.95 -21.24 -4.90
CA PRO A 104 -34.47 -20.35 -3.86
C PRO A 104 -34.40 -20.95 -2.46
N ALA A 105 -33.95 -20.16 -1.47
CA ALA A 105 -33.68 -20.64 -0.11
C ALA A 105 -34.88 -21.36 0.57
N HIS A 106 -36.10 -20.90 0.34
CA HIS A 106 -37.33 -21.51 0.89
C HIS A 106 -37.66 -22.91 0.31
N LYS A 107 -36.93 -23.36 -0.71
CA LYS A 107 -37.02 -24.73 -1.27
C LYS A 107 -35.88 -25.63 -0.78
N ILE A 108 -34.99 -25.12 0.06
CA ILE A 108 -33.84 -25.84 0.59
C ILE A 108 -34.09 -26.10 2.08
N TRP A 109 -33.96 -27.37 2.45
CA TRP A 109 -33.88 -27.82 3.82
C TRP A 109 -32.45 -28.25 4.10
N ILE A 110 -31.92 -27.81 5.24
CA ILE A 110 -30.68 -28.33 5.79
C ILE A 110 -31.02 -29.21 6.99
N SER A 111 -30.24 -30.26 7.21
CA SER A 111 -30.36 -31.09 8.39
C SER A 111 -29.00 -31.45 8.94
N ASP A 112 -28.85 -31.31 10.25
CA ASP A 112 -27.64 -31.68 10.96
C ASP A 112 -27.95 -32.02 12.42
N ILE A 113 -27.12 -32.86 13.04
CA ILE A 113 -27.21 -33.20 14.46
C ILE A 113 -26.84 -32.00 15.34
N TYR A 114 -25.98 -31.11 14.84
CA TYR A 114 -25.62 -29.89 15.54
C TYR A 114 -26.70 -28.82 15.38
N SER A 115 -27.55 -28.68 16.40
CA SER A 115 -28.59 -27.64 16.44
C SER A 115 -28.04 -26.22 16.21
N GLN A 116 -26.82 -25.93 16.68
CA GLN A 116 -26.16 -24.64 16.45
C GLN A 116 -25.79 -24.43 14.98
N ALA A 117 -25.36 -25.48 14.28
CA ALA A 117 -25.03 -25.41 12.86
C ALA A 117 -26.31 -25.21 12.01
N VAL A 118 -27.41 -25.85 12.40
CA VAL A 118 -28.74 -25.66 11.80
C VAL A 118 -29.20 -24.21 11.96
N GLU A 119 -29.17 -23.67 13.17
CA GLU A 119 -29.58 -22.29 13.43
C GLU A 119 -28.67 -21.26 12.73
N PHE A 120 -27.36 -21.52 12.68
CA PHE A 120 -26.42 -20.70 11.94
C PHE A 120 -26.78 -20.62 10.45
N GLN A 121 -27.01 -21.77 9.80
CA GLN A 121 -27.38 -21.83 8.39
C GLN A 121 -28.72 -21.17 8.10
N LYS A 122 -29.75 -21.40 8.93
CA LYS A 122 -31.05 -20.72 8.79
C LYS A 122 -30.90 -19.20 8.80
N LYS A 123 -30.15 -18.67 9.77
CA LYS A 123 -29.93 -17.22 9.92
C LYS A 123 -29.09 -16.65 8.77
N LEU A 124 -28.05 -17.37 8.35
CA LEU A 124 -27.10 -16.89 7.33
C LEU A 124 -27.68 -16.98 5.92
N LEU A 125 -28.31 -18.11 5.58
CA LEU A 125 -28.72 -18.49 4.24
C LEU A 125 -30.22 -18.32 3.97
N GLY A 126 -31.05 -18.19 5.02
CA GLY A 126 -32.51 -18.08 4.90
C GLY A 126 -33.19 -19.38 4.46
N VAL A 127 -32.53 -20.52 4.68
CA VAL A 127 -33.03 -21.86 4.37
C VAL A 127 -33.90 -22.40 5.51
N GLU A 128 -34.69 -23.44 5.22
CA GLU A 128 -35.39 -24.22 6.24
C GLU A 128 -34.41 -25.16 6.95
N GLY A 129 -34.59 -25.39 8.25
CA GLY A 129 -33.65 -26.22 9.01
C GLY A 129 -34.33 -27.25 9.91
N ILE A 130 -33.74 -28.44 9.93
CA ILE A 130 -34.21 -29.60 10.69
C ILE A 130 -33.05 -30.08 11.58
N VAL A 131 -33.30 -30.25 12.87
CA VAL A 131 -32.30 -30.88 13.75
C VAL A 131 -32.42 -32.40 13.61
N SER A 132 -31.31 -33.05 13.27
CA SER A 132 -31.23 -34.51 13.11
C SER A 132 -31.07 -35.22 14.46
N THR A 133 -31.05 -36.55 14.41
CA THR A 133 -30.95 -37.45 15.57
C THR A 133 -29.84 -38.46 15.35
N ASN A 134 -29.46 -39.22 16.38
CA ASN A 134 -28.47 -40.30 16.25
C ASN A 134 -29.07 -41.54 15.57
N HIS A 135 -30.37 -41.75 15.78
CA HIS A 135 -31.10 -42.93 15.31
C HIS A 135 -32.18 -42.56 14.29
N PRO A 136 -32.31 -43.31 13.18
CA PRO A 136 -33.22 -42.99 12.08
C PRO A 136 -34.71 -43.06 12.45
N GLU A 137 -35.08 -43.87 13.44
CA GLU A 137 -36.44 -43.99 13.96
C GLU A 137 -36.94 -42.71 14.65
N ASP A 138 -36.03 -41.95 15.26
CA ASP A 138 -36.32 -40.71 15.96
C ASP A 138 -36.45 -39.51 15.02
N TYR A 139 -35.97 -39.64 13.77
CA TYR A 139 -35.97 -38.58 12.78
C TYR A 139 -37.36 -38.39 12.15
N GLN A 140 -38.31 -37.84 12.88
CA GLN A 140 -39.71 -37.75 12.43
C GLN A 140 -39.96 -36.52 11.55
N LEU A 141 -40.25 -36.77 10.27
CA LEU A 141 -40.56 -35.75 9.26
C LEU A 141 -41.70 -36.18 8.36
N ASN A 142 -42.61 -35.25 8.08
CA ASN A 142 -43.70 -35.42 7.11
C ASN A 142 -43.33 -34.88 5.72
N GLN A 143 -42.31 -34.01 5.63
CA GLN A 143 -41.85 -33.42 4.37
C GLN A 143 -41.24 -34.48 3.46
N LYS A 144 -41.57 -34.42 2.16
CA LYS A 144 -40.92 -35.21 1.10
C LYS A 144 -40.00 -34.32 0.26
N PHE A 145 -38.99 -34.92 -0.33
CA PHE A 145 -37.96 -34.21 -1.08
C PHE A 145 -37.80 -34.76 -2.49
N ASP A 146 -37.62 -33.86 -3.45
CA ASP A 146 -37.26 -34.24 -4.82
C ASP A 146 -35.79 -34.64 -4.88
N CYS A 147 -34.91 -33.95 -4.15
CA CYS A 147 -33.51 -34.32 -4.07
C CYS A 147 -33.06 -34.35 -2.61
N ILE A 148 -32.44 -35.45 -2.19
CA ILE A 148 -31.75 -35.55 -0.92
C ILE A 148 -30.27 -35.79 -1.23
N PHE A 149 -29.40 -35.00 -0.62
CA PHE A 149 -27.96 -35.17 -0.72
C PHE A 149 -27.37 -35.40 0.67
N ALA A 150 -26.64 -36.50 0.85
CA ALA A 150 -25.95 -36.85 2.07
C ALA A 150 -24.43 -36.95 1.81
N CYS A 151 -23.76 -35.79 1.86
CA CYS A 151 -22.31 -35.68 1.65
C CYS A 151 -21.55 -36.13 2.90
N SER A 152 -20.57 -37.01 2.74
CA SER A 152 -19.69 -37.48 3.82
C SER A 152 -20.43 -37.95 5.08
N PHE A 153 -21.66 -38.46 4.96
CA PHE A 153 -22.40 -39.01 6.09
C PHE A 153 -22.17 -40.53 6.20
N PHE A 154 -22.44 -41.26 5.12
CA PHE A 154 -22.29 -42.71 5.08
C PHE A 154 -20.84 -43.18 5.10
N SER A 155 -19.87 -42.30 4.79
CA SER A 155 -18.44 -42.56 4.99
C SER A 155 -18.00 -42.48 6.46
N HIS A 156 -18.89 -42.11 7.38
CA HIS A 156 -18.62 -42.03 8.81
C HIS A 156 -19.66 -42.80 9.66
N THR A 157 -20.66 -43.41 9.01
CA THR A 157 -21.75 -44.09 9.70
C THR A 157 -21.42 -45.57 9.93
N PRO A 158 -21.54 -46.10 11.16
CA PRO A 158 -21.27 -47.51 11.45
C PRO A 158 -22.34 -48.43 10.86
N GLN A 159 -22.00 -49.71 10.68
CA GLN A 159 -22.89 -50.73 10.10
C GLN A 159 -24.26 -50.81 10.79
N LYS A 160 -24.29 -50.64 12.12
CA LYS A 160 -25.51 -50.73 12.95
C LYS A 160 -26.61 -49.74 12.54
N THR A 161 -26.25 -48.55 12.07
CA THR A 161 -27.20 -47.47 11.72
C THR A 161 -27.26 -47.18 10.22
N PHE A 162 -26.30 -47.67 9.43
CA PHE A 162 -26.21 -47.44 7.98
C PHE A 162 -27.52 -47.80 7.25
N SER A 163 -28.01 -49.03 7.41
CA SER A 163 -29.20 -49.50 6.68
C SER A 163 -30.47 -48.72 7.08
N GLY A 164 -30.63 -48.44 8.38
CA GLY A 164 -31.77 -47.69 8.89
C GLY A 164 -31.81 -46.25 8.38
N TRP A 165 -30.66 -45.57 8.33
CA TRP A 165 -30.58 -44.23 7.74
C TRP A 165 -30.85 -44.24 6.24
N LEU A 166 -30.36 -45.24 5.52
CA LEU A 166 -30.64 -45.36 4.09
C LEU A 166 -32.14 -45.58 3.82
N GLU A 167 -32.79 -46.49 4.55
CA GLU A 167 -34.25 -46.70 4.48
C GLU A 167 -34.99 -45.42 4.80
N LYS A 168 -34.57 -44.72 5.87
CA LYS A 168 -35.20 -43.49 6.30
C LYS A 168 -35.14 -42.39 5.25
N LEU A 169 -33.94 -42.07 4.73
CA LEU A 169 -33.77 -41.04 3.71
C LEU A 169 -34.49 -41.41 2.42
N TYR A 170 -34.41 -42.67 1.97
CA TYR A 170 -35.15 -43.13 0.80
C TYR A 170 -36.67 -42.98 0.96
N SER A 171 -37.20 -43.26 2.17
CA SER A 171 -38.62 -43.10 2.46
C SER A 171 -39.09 -41.65 2.31
N LEU A 172 -38.20 -40.66 2.46
CA LEU A 172 -38.51 -39.24 2.35
C LEU A 172 -38.51 -38.73 0.90
N LEU A 173 -38.18 -39.56 -0.09
CA LEU A 173 -38.24 -39.15 -1.49
C LEU A 173 -39.68 -39.01 -2.01
N THR A 174 -39.90 -38.00 -2.85
CA THR A 174 -41.09 -37.94 -3.73
C THR A 174 -41.08 -39.09 -4.74
N GLU A 175 -42.13 -39.25 -5.55
CA GLU A 175 -42.19 -40.36 -6.53
C GLU A 175 -41.10 -40.26 -7.61
N ASN A 176 -40.73 -39.03 -7.99
CA ASN A 176 -39.67 -38.76 -8.98
C ASN A 176 -38.34 -38.36 -8.35
N GLY A 177 -38.24 -38.44 -7.02
CA GLY A 177 -37.09 -37.94 -6.28
C GLY A 177 -35.86 -38.84 -6.36
N ILE A 178 -34.70 -38.26 -6.07
CA ILE A 178 -33.42 -38.96 -6.00
C ILE A 178 -32.74 -38.77 -4.64
N LEU A 179 -32.06 -39.81 -4.18
CA LEU A 179 -31.13 -39.76 -3.06
C LEU A 179 -29.71 -39.89 -3.62
N ILE A 180 -28.86 -38.91 -3.33
CA ILE A 180 -27.44 -38.90 -3.66
C ILE A 180 -26.68 -39.02 -2.33
N PHE A 181 -25.80 -40.00 -2.21
CA PHE A 181 -24.95 -40.12 -1.02
C PHE A 181 -23.53 -40.55 -1.37
N SER A 182 -22.59 -40.24 -0.47
CA SER A 182 -21.19 -40.57 -0.68
C SER A 182 -20.64 -41.60 0.31
N THR A 183 -19.68 -42.42 -0.14
CA THR A 183 -18.98 -43.42 0.70
C THR A 183 -17.48 -43.41 0.42
N HIS A 184 -16.67 -43.95 1.34
CA HIS A 184 -15.28 -44.34 1.04
C HIS A 184 -15.26 -45.78 0.53
N ASP A 185 -14.59 -46.02 -0.61
CA ASP A 185 -14.41 -47.36 -1.14
C ASP A 185 -13.27 -48.09 -0.41
N LEU A 186 -13.35 -49.42 -0.31
CA LEU A 186 -12.32 -50.26 0.31
C LEU A 186 -10.91 -50.05 -0.29
N SER A 187 -10.80 -49.63 -1.56
CA SER A 187 -9.51 -49.36 -2.22
C SER A 187 -8.70 -48.20 -1.61
N LEU A 188 -9.30 -47.41 -0.71
CA LEU A 188 -8.62 -46.34 0.00
C LEU A 188 -7.89 -46.80 1.27
N MET A 189 -8.09 -48.05 1.70
CA MET A 189 -7.41 -48.60 2.86
C MET A 189 -5.93 -48.91 2.52
N THR A 190 -5.01 -48.45 3.35
CA THR A 190 -3.56 -48.64 3.17
C THR A 190 -3.01 -49.91 3.82
N ILE A 191 -3.83 -50.65 4.56
CA ILE A 191 -3.44 -51.90 5.23
C ILE A 191 -3.85 -53.06 4.32
N GLU A 192 -2.94 -53.99 4.06
CA GLU A 192 -3.25 -55.32 3.52
C GLU A 192 -4.13 -56.07 4.53
N ALA A 193 -5.39 -55.66 4.66
CA ALA A 193 -6.41 -56.50 5.28
C ALA A 193 -6.53 -57.74 4.40
N GLU A 194 -6.63 -58.93 4.99
CA GLU A 194 -6.88 -60.18 4.28
C GLU A 194 -8.21 -60.05 3.51
N THR A 195 -8.14 -59.55 2.27
CA THR A 195 -9.28 -59.24 1.43
C THR A 195 -9.79 -60.53 0.82
N ASP A 196 -10.64 -61.23 1.56
CA ASP A 196 -11.45 -62.31 1.00
C ASP A 196 -12.95 -62.17 1.32
N SER A 197 -13.43 -60.99 1.70
CA SER A 197 -14.85 -60.85 2.07
C SER A 197 -15.55 -59.55 1.65
N GLU A 198 -16.84 -59.75 1.37
CA GLU A 198 -17.87 -58.82 0.92
C GLU A 198 -18.25 -57.77 1.98
N GLU A 199 -17.28 -57.01 2.52
CA GLU A 199 -17.42 -56.38 3.84
C GLU A 199 -17.47 -54.84 3.87
N ILE A 200 -17.92 -54.36 5.03
CA ILE A 200 -17.86 -52.99 5.55
C ILE A 200 -16.77 -52.96 6.64
N TYR A 201 -15.92 -51.95 6.62
CA TYR A 201 -14.90 -51.72 7.65
C TYR A 201 -15.18 -50.40 8.34
N PHE A 202 -15.28 -50.42 9.67
CA PHE A 202 -15.53 -49.24 10.49
C PHE A 202 -14.44 -49.08 11.55
N THR A 203 -13.88 -47.89 11.67
CA THR A 203 -13.01 -47.52 12.78
C THR A 203 -13.62 -46.38 13.58
N PRO A 204 -13.57 -46.40 14.92
CA PRO A 204 -14.03 -45.31 15.77
C PRO A 204 -12.99 -44.18 15.84
N GLU A 205 -12.51 -43.75 14.67
CA GLU A 205 -11.66 -42.58 14.48
C GLU A 205 -12.51 -41.50 13.79
N SER A 206 -12.41 -40.24 14.19
CA SER A 206 -13.17 -39.16 13.56
C SER A 206 -12.43 -37.84 13.64
N GLU A 207 -12.62 -37.02 12.61
CA GLU A 207 -12.26 -35.61 12.63
C GLU A 207 -13.22 -34.75 13.46
N SER A 208 -14.39 -35.29 13.83
CA SER A 208 -15.33 -34.60 14.70
C SER A 208 -14.76 -34.44 16.10
N LEU A 209 -14.93 -33.24 16.67
CA LEU A 209 -14.51 -32.91 18.03
C LEU A 209 -15.58 -33.23 19.07
N PHE A 210 -16.82 -33.48 18.64
CA PHE A 210 -17.98 -33.49 19.52
C PHE A 210 -18.83 -34.77 19.45
N LEU A 211 -18.75 -35.52 18.34
CA LEU A 211 -19.52 -36.75 18.19
C LEU A 211 -18.82 -37.93 18.85
N ASN A 212 -19.63 -38.84 19.39
CA ASN A 212 -19.13 -40.11 19.90
C ASN A 212 -18.60 -40.94 18.72
N THR A 213 -17.34 -41.36 18.79
CA THR A 213 -16.67 -42.05 17.69
C THR A 213 -17.27 -43.43 17.39
N GLU A 214 -18.02 -44.03 18.33
CA GLU A 214 -18.78 -45.26 18.12
C GLU A 214 -20.05 -45.07 17.27
N ASP A 215 -20.50 -43.82 17.15
CA ASP A 215 -21.70 -43.43 16.39
C ASP A 215 -21.33 -42.65 15.12
N TYR A 216 -20.13 -42.05 15.06
CA TYR A 216 -19.59 -41.31 13.93
C TYR A 216 -18.06 -41.50 13.85
N GLY A 217 -17.61 -42.42 13.00
CA GLY A 217 -16.21 -42.84 12.85
C GLY A 217 -15.72 -42.69 11.41
N VAL A 218 -14.94 -43.63 10.88
CA VAL A 218 -14.60 -43.74 9.45
C VAL A 218 -15.08 -45.10 8.93
N THR A 219 -15.81 -45.08 7.81
CA THR A 219 -16.43 -46.26 7.20
C THR A 219 -15.98 -46.44 5.76
N TYR A 220 -15.38 -47.60 5.46
CA TYR A 220 -15.07 -48.06 4.12
C TYR A 220 -16.01 -49.19 3.71
N VAL A 221 -16.49 -49.18 2.46
CA VAL A 221 -17.49 -50.14 1.98
C VAL A 221 -17.16 -50.69 0.60
N GLY A 222 -17.46 -51.97 0.38
CA GLY A 222 -17.44 -52.59 -0.94
C GLY A 222 -18.77 -52.39 -1.69
N GLU A 223 -18.71 -52.25 -3.01
CA GLU A 223 -19.91 -52.03 -3.84
C GLU A 223 -20.97 -53.13 -3.74
N LYS A 224 -20.56 -54.40 -3.69
CA LYS A 224 -21.49 -55.52 -3.50
C LYS A 224 -22.27 -55.39 -2.18
N TRP A 225 -21.60 -54.96 -1.12
CA TRP A 225 -22.21 -54.75 0.18
C TRP A 225 -23.21 -53.58 0.14
N VAL A 226 -22.80 -52.44 -0.45
CA VAL A 226 -23.70 -51.28 -0.61
C VAL A 226 -24.94 -51.67 -1.43
N GLY A 227 -24.78 -52.40 -2.53
CA GLY A 227 -25.89 -52.89 -3.35
C GLY A 227 -26.86 -53.78 -2.57
N LYS A 228 -26.36 -54.67 -1.70
CA LYS A 228 -27.18 -55.51 -0.81
C LYS A 228 -27.98 -54.65 0.18
N ILE A 229 -27.35 -53.64 0.79
CA ILE A 229 -28.00 -52.73 1.73
C ILE A 229 -29.06 -51.86 1.02
N ILE A 230 -28.78 -51.35 -0.18
CA ILE A 230 -29.78 -50.64 -1.01
C ILE A 230 -30.98 -51.54 -1.28
N TYR A 231 -30.76 -52.79 -1.70
CA TYR A 231 -31.86 -53.72 -1.96
C TYR A 231 -32.73 -53.96 -0.73
N GLN A 232 -32.11 -54.16 0.44
CA GLN A 232 -32.81 -54.38 1.70
C GLN A 232 -33.61 -53.13 2.14
N ALA A 233 -32.96 -51.98 2.22
CA ALA A 233 -33.55 -50.72 2.67
C ALA A 233 -34.71 -50.25 1.79
N THR A 234 -34.65 -50.56 0.49
CA THR A 234 -35.66 -50.12 -0.49
C THR A 234 -36.66 -51.22 -0.84
N LYS A 235 -36.50 -52.42 -0.26
CA LYS A 235 -37.29 -53.63 -0.57
C LYS A 235 -37.28 -53.95 -2.07
N GLY A 236 -36.13 -53.73 -2.71
CA GLY A 236 -35.91 -53.95 -4.14
C GLY A 236 -36.60 -52.95 -5.09
N LYS A 237 -37.17 -51.85 -4.58
CA LYS A 237 -37.92 -50.87 -5.40
C LYS A 237 -37.06 -49.76 -6.01
N ALA A 238 -35.81 -49.62 -5.55
CA ALA A 238 -34.91 -48.60 -6.05
C ALA A 238 -34.05 -49.11 -7.20
N LYS A 239 -33.87 -48.25 -8.20
CA LYS A 239 -32.73 -48.31 -9.11
C LYS A 239 -31.61 -47.46 -8.54
N TRP A 240 -30.37 -47.87 -8.81
CA TRP A 240 -29.21 -47.12 -8.37
C TRP A 240 -28.08 -47.15 -9.37
N HIS A 241 -27.15 -46.22 -9.20
CA HIS A 241 -25.94 -46.07 -10.01
C HIS A 241 -24.79 -45.55 -9.13
N ARG A 242 -23.57 -46.06 -9.35
CA ARG A 242 -22.34 -45.66 -8.64
C ARG A 242 -21.41 -44.90 -9.58
N ILE A 243 -20.92 -43.75 -9.12
CA ILE A 243 -19.86 -42.98 -9.75
C ILE A 243 -18.61 -43.10 -8.87
N LYS A 244 -17.60 -43.80 -9.37
CA LYS A 244 -16.33 -43.98 -8.65
C LYS A 244 -15.57 -42.65 -8.55
N LYS A 245 -15.08 -42.32 -7.36
CA LYS A 245 -14.34 -41.07 -7.05
C LYS A 245 -15.07 -39.79 -7.49
N GLY A 246 -16.40 -39.85 -7.59
CA GLY A 246 -17.23 -38.75 -8.10
C GLY A 246 -17.18 -37.47 -7.26
N LEU A 247 -16.66 -37.53 -6.03
CA LEU A 247 -16.54 -36.38 -5.15
C LEU A 247 -15.14 -36.26 -4.54
N CYS A 248 -14.51 -35.10 -4.74
CA CYS A 248 -13.22 -34.72 -4.17
C CYS A 248 -12.07 -35.73 -4.35
N GLY A 249 -12.17 -36.70 -5.27
CA GLY A 249 -11.13 -37.70 -5.57
C GLY A 249 -11.09 -38.91 -4.63
N TYR A 250 -11.87 -38.89 -3.53
CA TYR A 250 -11.83 -39.92 -2.47
C TYR A 250 -13.20 -40.50 -2.15
N HIS A 251 -14.28 -39.93 -2.67
CA HIS A 251 -15.63 -40.38 -2.36
C HIS A 251 -16.30 -40.87 -3.62
N ASP A 252 -16.89 -42.05 -3.52
CA ASP A 252 -17.84 -42.51 -4.53
C ASP A 252 -19.20 -41.87 -4.28
N LEU A 253 -19.96 -41.68 -5.35
CA LEU A 253 -21.34 -41.21 -5.28
C LEU A 253 -22.30 -42.34 -5.69
N TYR A 254 -23.30 -42.59 -4.86
CA TYR A 254 -24.43 -43.46 -5.18
C TYR A 254 -25.66 -42.60 -5.41
N ILE A 255 -26.37 -42.86 -6.51
CA ILE A 255 -27.59 -42.16 -6.91
C ILE A 255 -28.73 -43.17 -6.93
N LEU A 256 -29.76 -42.98 -6.11
CA LEU A 256 -30.90 -43.88 -5.97
C LEU A 256 -32.19 -43.17 -6.40
N TRP A 257 -33.07 -43.89 -7.11
CA TRP A 257 -34.40 -43.39 -7.50
C TRP A 257 -35.43 -44.52 -7.55
N LYS A 258 -36.72 -44.19 -7.50
CA LYS A 258 -37.82 -45.16 -7.59
C LYS A 258 -38.01 -45.65 -9.03
N GLU A 259 -38.21 -46.96 -9.19
CA GLU A 259 -38.33 -47.60 -10.51
C GLU A 259 -39.51 -47.08 -11.36
N GLU A 260 -40.66 -46.81 -10.74
CA GLU A 260 -41.88 -46.39 -11.43
C GLU A 260 -41.87 -44.92 -11.90
N GLY A 261 -41.03 -44.07 -11.29
CA GLY A 261 -41.02 -42.62 -11.57
C GLY A 261 -40.38 -42.21 -12.90
N ARG A 262 -39.48 -43.04 -13.48
CA ARG A 262 -38.76 -42.70 -14.73
C ARG A 262 -39.46 -43.20 -16.00
N SER A 263 -40.26 -44.26 -15.87
CA SER A 263 -40.94 -44.94 -16.99
C SER A 263 -41.91 -44.01 -17.76
N GLN A 264 -42.49 -43.00 -17.11
CA GLN A 264 -43.38 -42.03 -17.76
C GLN A 264 -42.66 -40.97 -18.62
N LYS A 265 -41.34 -40.76 -18.45
CA LYS A 265 -40.55 -39.80 -19.28
C LYS A 265 -39.79 -40.48 -20.42
N GLU A 266 -39.46 -41.77 -20.31
CA GLU A 266 -38.74 -42.51 -21.37
C GLU A 266 -39.59 -42.70 -22.65
N GLU A 267 -40.93 -42.69 -22.55
CA GLU A 267 -41.83 -42.69 -23.71
C GLU A 267 -41.69 -41.40 -24.57
N GLY A 268 -41.31 -40.27 -23.97
CA GLY A 268 -41.05 -39.01 -24.68
C GLY A 268 -39.62 -38.88 -25.23
N ARG A 269 -38.61 -39.49 -24.59
CA ARG A 269 -37.20 -39.49 -25.04
C ARG A 269 -36.94 -40.49 -26.18
N SER A 270 -37.71 -41.59 -26.23
CA SER A 270 -37.61 -42.62 -27.27
C SER A 270 -37.78 -42.08 -28.71
N GLN A 271 -38.57 -41.02 -28.90
CA GLN A 271 -38.73 -40.37 -30.22
C GLN A 271 -37.48 -39.60 -30.68
N LYS A 272 -36.66 -39.05 -29.76
CA LYS A 272 -35.36 -38.43 -30.11
C LYS A 272 -34.28 -39.47 -30.36
N GLU A 273 -34.34 -40.63 -29.70
CA GLU A 273 -33.40 -41.73 -29.90
C GLU A 273 -33.58 -42.45 -31.25
N GLU A 274 -34.81 -42.56 -31.78
CA GLU A 274 -35.04 -43.11 -33.13
C GLU A 274 -34.41 -42.24 -34.24
N VAL A 275 -34.38 -40.92 -34.05
CA VAL A 275 -33.71 -39.98 -34.99
C VAL A 275 -32.19 -40.16 -34.96
N ILE A 276 -31.60 -40.57 -33.84
CA ILE A 276 -30.17 -40.87 -33.71
C ILE A 276 -29.85 -42.28 -34.25
N LYS A 277 -30.69 -43.29 -33.93
CA LYS A 277 -30.55 -44.66 -34.44
C LYS A 277 -30.68 -44.75 -35.96
N SER A 278 -31.50 -43.90 -36.60
CA SER A 278 -31.59 -43.80 -38.06
C SER A 278 -30.35 -43.17 -38.72
N LYS A 279 -29.69 -42.20 -38.07
CA LYS A 279 -28.40 -41.64 -38.53
C LYS A 279 -27.23 -42.61 -38.36
N VAL A 280 -27.24 -43.45 -37.33
CA VAL A 280 -26.16 -44.43 -37.09
C VAL A 280 -26.30 -45.68 -37.98
N LYS A 281 -27.53 -46.10 -38.32
CA LYS A 281 -27.76 -47.21 -39.27
C LYS A 281 -27.32 -46.89 -40.70
N SER A 282 -27.27 -45.62 -41.12
CA SER A 282 -26.75 -45.26 -42.45
C SER A 282 -25.21 -45.30 -42.55
N GLN A 283 -24.49 -45.44 -41.43
CA GLN A 283 -23.02 -45.51 -41.38
C GLN A 283 -22.46 -46.91 -41.09
N LYS A 284 -23.29 -47.90 -40.72
CA LYS A 284 -22.85 -49.27 -40.37
C LYS A 284 -23.15 -50.35 -41.44
N SER A 285 -23.55 -49.99 -42.66
CA SER A 285 -23.77 -50.98 -43.75
C SER A 285 -22.50 -51.42 -44.51
N LYS A 286 -21.31 -51.05 -44.02
CA LYS A 286 -20.05 -51.67 -44.44
C LYS A 286 -19.41 -52.32 -43.22
N PHE A 287 -19.02 -53.58 -43.39
CA PHE A 287 -18.27 -54.46 -42.49
C PHE A 287 -19.06 -55.60 -41.80
N ILE A 288 -19.06 -56.71 -42.54
CA ILE A 288 -18.76 -58.09 -42.13
C ILE A 288 -19.91 -58.94 -41.56
N LYS A 289 -20.33 -59.88 -42.42
CA LYS A 289 -20.90 -61.20 -42.12
C LYS A 289 -19.86 -62.09 -41.43
N GLY A 290 -20.24 -62.88 -40.44
CA GLY A 290 -19.42 -64.03 -40.01
C GLY A 290 -19.82 -64.66 -38.66
N GLU A 291 -20.70 -65.66 -38.74
CA GLU A 291 -20.79 -66.87 -37.92
C GLU A 291 -21.14 -66.86 -36.42
N VAL A 292 -21.69 -68.01 -36.01
CA VAL A 292 -22.67 -68.24 -34.93
C VAL A 292 -22.07 -69.06 -33.78
N ALA A 293 -22.50 -68.71 -32.56
CA ALA A 293 -22.68 -69.50 -31.33
C ALA A 293 -21.47 -70.14 -30.60
N LYS A 294 -21.29 -69.70 -29.35
CA LYS A 294 -21.49 -70.51 -28.12
C LYS A 294 -21.38 -69.60 -26.88
N GLY A 295 -22.26 -69.79 -25.90
CA GLY A 295 -22.14 -69.22 -24.56
C GLY A 295 -23.34 -68.38 -24.12
N GLU A 296 -24.44 -69.03 -23.73
CA GLU A 296 -25.61 -68.34 -23.16
C GLU A 296 -25.39 -67.85 -21.72
N VAL A 297 -24.34 -68.31 -21.02
CA VAL A 297 -24.01 -67.84 -19.65
C VAL A 297 -23.03 -66.65 -19.66
N ALA A 298 -22.09 -66.61 -20.61
CA ALA A 298 -21.20 -65.46 -20.81
C ALA A 298 -21.93 -64.23 -21.41
N LYS A 299 -23.08 -64.44 -22.06
CA LYS A 299 -23.90 -63.35 -22.59
C LYS A 299 -24.57 -62.53 -21.49
N GLU A 300 -24.99 -63.11 -20.37
CA GLU A 300 -25.64 -62.33 -19.30
C GLU A 300 -24.66 -61.42 -18.54
N GLU A 301 -23.41 -61.84 -18.33
CA GLU A 301 -22.37 -60.99 -17.74
C GLU A 301 -21.89 -59.90 -18.71
N VAL A 302 -21.67 -60.25 -19.99
CA VAL A 302 -21.30 -59.27 -21.03
C VAL A 302 -22.44 -58.27 -21.30
N ILE A 303 -23.71 -58.69 -21.23
CA ILE A 303 -24.87 -57.79 -21.34
C ILE A 303 -24.99 -56.89 -20.11
N LYS A 304 -24.67 -57.36 -18.90
CA LYS A 304 -24.64 -56.48 -17.70
C LYS A 304 -23.52 -55.45 -17.80
N GLU A 305 -22.31 -55.84 -18.20
CA GLU A 305 -21.19 -54.91 -18.43
C GLU A 305 -21.49 -53.93 -19.57
N GLU A 306 -22.07 -54.36 -20.70
CA GLU A 306 -22.48 -53.46 -21.79
C GLU A 306 -23.63 -52.51 -21.39
N VAL A 307 -24.53 -52.91 -20.49
CA VAL A 307 -25.64 -52.08 -19.98
C VAL A 307 -25.14 -51.09 -18.92
N GLU A 308 -24.20 -51.46 -18.07
CA GLU A 308 -23.51 -50.55 -17.15
C GLU A 308 -22.65 -49.54 -17.92
N GLU A 309 -21.87 -49.97 -18.92
CA GLU A 309 -21.07 -49.10 -19.79
C GLU A 309 -21.95 -48.20 -20.69
N GLN A 310 -23.20 -48.59 -21.00
CA GLN A 310 -24.18 -47.73 -21.67
C GLN A 310 -24.89 -46.75 -20.72
N ARG A 311 -25.04 -47.09 -19.43
CA ARG A 311 -25.60 -46.19 -18.41
C ARG A 311 -24.60 -45.13 -17.96
N ASP A 312 -23.32 -45.48 -17.85
CA ASP A 312 -22.22 -44.51 -17.68
C ASP A 312 -22.14 -43.53 -18.86
N LYS A 313 -22.47 -43.98 -20.08
CA LYS A 313 -22.59 -43.09 -21.25
C LYS A 313 -23.83 -42.19 -21.24
N LEU A 314 -24.84 -42.47 -20.41
CA LEU A 314 -26.06 -41.66 -20.29
C LEU A 314 -25.92 -40.52 -19.27
N LEU A 315 -25.16 -40.74 -18.20
CA LEU A 315 -24.76 -39.72 -17.24
C LEU A 315 -23.30 -39.36 -17.56
N ASN A 316 -23.06 -38.47 -18.52
CA ASN A 316 -21.72 -37.97 -18.88
C ASN A 316 -21.10 -37.16 -17.71
N PHE A 317 -20.74 -37.84 -16.64
CA PHE A 317 -20.23 -37.25 -15.41
C PHE A 317 -18.72 -37.08 -15.49
N TYR A 318 -18.24 -35.89 -15.15
CA TYR A 318 -16.83 -35.56 -15.13
C TYR A 318 -16.46 -34.90 -13.79
N CYS A 319 -15.33 -35.31 -13.25
CA CYS A 319 -14.69 -34.73 -12.08
C CYS A 319 -13.86 -33.50 -12.47
N HIS A 320 -13.73 -32.56 -11.56
CA HIS A 320 -12.78 -31.46 -11.75
C HIS A 320 -11.35 -31.99 -11.75
N PRO A 321 -10.43 -31.37 -12.52
CA PRO A 321 -9.00 -31.67 -12.38
C PRO A 321 -8.52 -31.32 -10.97
N ASP A 322 -7.37 -31.85 -10.58
CA ASP A 322 -6.71 -31.56 -9.32
C ASP A 322 -5.30 -31.01 -9.54
N GLY A 323 -4.73 -30.37 -8.52
CA GLY A 323 -3.37 -29.84 -8.60
C GLY A 323 -3.01 -28.89 -7.48
N GLY A 324 -1.81 -28.31 -7.58
CA GLY A 324 -1.31 -27.36 -6.60
C GLY A 324 -0.13 -26.56 -7.15
N CYS A 325 0.08 -25.36 -6.61
CA CYS A 325 1.29 -24.60 -6.82
C CYS A 325 2.40 -25.10 -5.88
N ARG A 326 3.61 -25.29 -6.43
CA ARG A 326 4.80 -25.70 -5.67
C ARG A 326 5.61 -24.50 -5.20
N SER A 327 5.81 -23.50 -6.06
CA SER A 327 6.53 -22.27 -5.70
C SER A 327 6.05 -21.07 -6.50
N ILE A 328 6.28 -19.89 -5.91
CA ILE A 328 6.06 -18.59 -6.51
C ILE A 328 7.22 -17.68 -6.10
N GLU A 329 7.88 -17.08 -7.10
CA GLU A 329 9.12 -16.33 -6.89
C GLU A 329 9.16 -15.08 -7.78
N VAL A 330 9.77 -14.00 -7.27
CA VAL A 330 10.07 -12.82 -8.08
C VAL A 330 11.38 -13.05 -8.83
N THR A 331 11.37 -12.90 -10.15
CA THR A 331 12.58 -13.02 -10.98
C THR A 331 13.48 -11.79 -10.83
N SER A 332 14.71 -11.87 -11.33
CA SER A 332 15.62 -10.71 -11.39
C SER A 332 15.09 -9.56 -12.24
N THR A 333 14.18 -9.83 -13.19
CA THR A 333 13.51 -8.80 -13.99
C THR A 333 12.32 -8.15 -13.28
N GLY A 334 11.97 -8.63 -12.07
CA GLY A 334 10.79 -8.20 -11.32
C GLY A 334 9.49 -8.85 -11.78
N ASP A 335 9.54 -9.85 -12.67
CA ASP A 335 8.39 -10.65 -13.08
C ASP A 335 8.11 -11.75 -12.05
N ILE A 336 6.94 -12.40 -12.13
CA ILE A 336 6.57 -13.48 -11.19
C ILE A 336 6.66 -14.83 -11.88
N TYR A 337 7.56 -15.70 -11.41
CA TYR A 337 7.63 -17.11 -11.79
C TYR A 337 6.75 -17.96 -10.87
N ILE A 338 5.96 -18.86 -11.44
CA ILE A 338 5.09 -19.78 -10.70
C ILE A 338 5.21 -21.18 -11.33
N GLU A 339 5.31 -22.20 -10.50
CA GLU A 339 5.27 -23.60 -10.94
C GLU A 339 4.38 -24.47 -10.06
N GLY A 340 3.99 -25.62 -10.58
CA GLY A 340 3.14 -26.56 -9.87
C GLY A 340 2.88 -27.85 -10.64
N TRP A 341 1.91 -28.60 -10.14
CA TRP A 341 1.46 -29.85 -10.73
C TRP A 341 -0.04 -29.84 -10.97
N ALA A 342 -0.49 -30.70 -11.88
CA ALA A 342 -1.89 -30.91 -12.22
C ALA A 342 -2.14 -32.42 -12.48
N ALA A 343 -3.36 -32.86 -12.27
CA ALA A 343 -3.82 -34.22 -12.55
C ALA A 343 -5.27 -34.19 -13.02
N ASP A 344 -5.64 -35.14 -13.88
CA ASP A 344 -7.03 -35.38 -14.25
C ASP A 344 -7.34 -36.84 -13.99
N ILE A 345 -8.57 -37.14 -13.57
CA ILE A 345 -9.03 -38.50 -13.22
C ILE A 345 -10.16 -38.99 -14.16
N ASN A 346 -10.51 -38.22 -15.19
CA ASN A 346 -11.64 -38.48 -16.09
C ASN A 346 -11.25 -39.29 -17.33
N PRO A 347 -11.98 -40.34 -17.72
CA PRO A 347 -11.68 -41.14 -18.92
C PRO A 347 -11.37 -40.30 -20.18
N LYS A 348 -10.24 -40.58 -20.85
CA LYS A 348 -9.64 -39.82 -21.98
C LYS A 348 -8.92 -38.51 -21.58
N GLU A 349 -8.39 -38.51 -20.36
CA GLU A 349 -7.70 -37.46 -19.60
C GLU A 349 -6.74 -36.56 -20.40
N LYS A 350 -6.99 -35.25 -20.36
CA LYS A 350 -5.94 -34.26 -20.60
C LYS A 350 -6.21 -32.96 -19.84
N VAL A 351 -5.24 -32.55 -19.02
CA VAL A 351 -5.18 -31.16 -18.55
C VAL A 351 -4.87 -30.29 -19.77
N GLU A 352 -5.83 -29.45 -20.17
CA GLU A 352 -5.77 -28.67 -21.39
C GLU A 352 -4.97 -27.38 -21.17
N GLU A 353 -5.23 -26.71 -20.04
CA GLU A 353 -4.68 -25.39 -19.75
C GLU A 353 -4.45 -25.22 -18.24
N VAL A 354 -3.34 -24.56 -17.89
CA VAL A 354 -3.22 -23.87 -16.60
C VAL A 354 -3.30 -22.37 -16.87
N ALA A 355 -4.41 -21.77 -16.45
CA ALA A 355 -4.69 -20.36 -16.61
C ALA A 355 -4.21 -19.59 -15.38
N VAL A 356 -3.53 -18.47 -15.62
CA VAL A 356 -3.17 -17.53 -14.57
C VAL A 356 -3.80 -16.18 -14.83
N LEU A 357 -4.53 -15.70 -13.82
CA LEU A 357 -5.28 -14.47 -13.84
C LEU A 357 -4.63 -13.49 -12.86
N ALA A 358 -4.39 -12.27 -13.30
CA ALA A 358 -4.02 -11.15 -12.43
C ALA A 358 -5.21 -10.20 -12.34
N ASN A 359 -5.65 -9.89 -11.12
CA ASN A 359 -6.77 -8.96 -10.88
C ASN A 359 -8.05 -9.34 -11.65
N GLY A 360 -8.34 -10.65 -11.75
CA GLY A 360 -9.49 -11.20 -12.48
C GLY A 360 -9.33 -11.26 -14.01
N ILE A 361 -8.21 -10.80 -14.57
CA ILE A 361 -7.94 -10.82 -16.01
C ILE A 361 -6.96 -11.94 -16.33
N LYS A 362 -7.29 -12.82 -17.28
CA LYS A 362 -6.36 -13.86 -17.75
C LYS A 362 -5.16 -13.24 -18.44
N VAL A 363 -3.98 -13.40 -17.85
CA VAL A 363 -2.71 -12.83 -18.34
C VAL A 363 -1.79 -13.88 -18.95
N LYS A 364 -1.99 -15.16 -18.58
CA LYS A 364 -1.17 -16.27 -19.08
C LYS A 364 -1.97 -17.56 -19.17
N SER A 365 -1.63 -18.36 -20.16
CA SER A 365 -2.10 -19.74 -20.35
C SER A 365 -0.89 -20.63 -20.57
N CYS A 366 -0.84 -21.74 -19.87
CA CYS A 366 0.32 -22.63 -19.84
C CYS A 366 -0.12 -24.03 -20.25
N LEU A 367 0.65 -24.68 -21.13
CA LEU A 367 0.42 -26.07 -21.50
C LEU A 367 1.18 -26.97 -20.53
N PRO A 368 0.48 -27.76 -19.70
CA PRO A 368 1.14 -28.60 -18.71
C PRO A 368 1.77 -29.82 -19.40
N LYS A 369 2.94 -30.26 -18.92
CA LYS A 369 3.73 -31.35 -19.49
C LYS A 369 3.52 -32.62 -18.68
N TYR A 370 3.04 -33.68 -19.32
CA TYR A 370 2.82 -34.96 -18.67
C TYR A 370 4.14 -35.62 -18.24
N GLU A 371 4.19 -36.13 -17.02
CA GLU A 371 5.32 -36.82 -16.41
C GLU A 371 4.91 -38.26 -16.06
N SER A 372 5.51 -39.24 -16.74
CA SER A 372 5.12 -40.65 -16.63
C SER A 372 5.43 -41.28 -15.27
N GLN A 373 6.44 -40.79 -14.55
CA GLN A 373 6.84 -41.34 -13.24
C GLN A 373 5.81 -41.04 -12.15
N THR A 374 5.23 -39.85 -12.17
CA THR A 374 4.28 -39.39 -11.15
C THR A 374 2.83 -39.51 -11.59
N GLN A 375 2.58 -39.82 -12.87
CA GLN A 375 1.27 -39.79 -13.51
C GLN A 375 0.58 -38.43 -13.36
N LYS A 376 1.36 -37.36 -13.29
CA LYS A 376 0.90 -35.97 -13.14
C LYS A 376 1.45 -35.12 -14.28
N TYR A 377 0.88 -33.95 -14.46
CA TYR A 377 1.42 -32.93 -15.33
C TYR A 377 2.19 -31.90 -14.50
N GLN A 378 3.38 -31.51 -14.96
CA GLN A 378 4.14 -30.40 -14.42
C GLN A 378 3.88 -29.15 -15.25
N TRP A 379 3.77 -28.00 -14.61
CA TRP A 379 3.58 -26.73 -15.30
C TRP A 379 4.39 -25.62 -14.64
N SER A 380 4.83 -24.68 -15.45
CA SER A 380 5.45 -23.45 -14.96
C SER A 380 5.17 -22.29 -15.91
N CYS A 381 5.23 -21.08 -15.38
CA CYS A 381 5.00 -19.87 -16.15
C CYS A 381 5.66 -18.66 -15.51
N THR A 382 5.85 -17.63 -16.34
CA THR A 382 6.29 -16.31 -15.89
C THR A 382 5.24 -15.29 -16.31
N ILE A 383 4.84 -14.45 -15.37
CA ILE A 383 3.85 -13.38 -15.53
C ILE A 383 4.58 -12.05 -15.45
N ASN A 384 4.34 -11.18 -16.42
CA ASN A 384 4.87 -9.83 -16.41
C ASN A 384 4.22 -9.04 -15.26
N SER A 385 5.04 -8.42 -14.40
CA SER A 385 4.54 -7.68 -13.25
C SER A 385 3.79 -6.38 -13.59
N GLU A 386 3.81 -5.94 -14.85
CA GLU A 386 2.95 -4.85 -15.37
C GLU A 386 1.45 -5.16 -15.24
N TYR A 387 1.06 -6.44 -15.23
CA TYR A 387 -0.34 -6.81 -15.06
C TYR A 387 -0.78 -6.85 -13.59
N LEU A 388 0.16 -6.65 -12.66
CA LEU A 388 -0.09 -6.77 -11.23
C LEU A 388 -0.49 -5.43 -10.62
N SER A 389 -1.33 -5.51 -9.61
CA SER A 389 -1.64 -4.43 -8.69
C SER A 389 -1.08 -4.83 -7.33
N PRO A 390 -0.39 -3.94 -6.57
CA PRO A 390 0.04 -4.20 -5.20
C PRO A 390 -1.09 -4.72 -4.30
N ASP A 391 -2.29 -4.15 -4.45
CA ASP A 391 -3.50 -4.52 -3.70
C ASP A 391 -4.31 -5.62 -4.40
N GLY A 392 -3.69 -6.32 -5.35
CA GLY A 392 -4.31 -7.28 -6.25
C GLY A 392 -4.05 -8.74 -5.88
N THR A 393 -4.58 -9.65 -6.70
CA THR A 393 -4.35 -11.09 -6.56
C THR A 393 -3.91 -11.75 -7.85
N ILE A 394 -3.13 -12.82 -7.70
CA ILE A 394 -2.85 -13.80 -8.74
C ILE A 394 -3.68 -15.05 -8.46
N LEU A 395 -4.62 -15.39 -9.34
CA LEU A 395 -5.39 -16.63 -9.29
C LEU A 395 -4.82 -17.63 -10.30
N VAL A 396 -4.55 -18.85 -9.86
CA VAL A 396 -4.13 -19.96 -10.71
C VAL A 396 -5.24 -21.00 -10.76
N LYS A 397 -5.66 -21.38 -11.97
CA LYS A 397 -6.62 -22.46 -12.16
C LYS A 397 -6.25 -23.42 -13.26
N ILE A 398 -6.59 -24.68 -13.04
CA ILE A 398 -6.37 -25.79 -13.96
C ILE A 398 -7.67 -26.07 -14.70
N ILE A 399 -7.60 -26.27 -16.01
CA ILE A 399 -8.74 -26.52 -16.89
C ILE A 399 -8.47 -27.79 -17.67
N ASN A 400 -9.43 -28.71 -17.69
CA ASN A 400 -9.34 -29.92 -18.49
C ASN A 400 -10.09 -29.82 -19.82
N ASN A 401 -9.96 -30.86 -20.64
CA ASN A 401 -10.59 -30.98 -21.95
C ASN A 401 -12.13 -31.11 -21.93
N PHE A 402 -12.75 -31.14 -20.74
CA PHE A 402 -14.19 -31.05 -20.54
C PHE A 402 -14.63 -29.65 -20.06
N HIS A 403 -13.70 -28.68 -20.04
CA HIS A 403 -13.88 -27.32 -19.53
C HIS A 403 -14.25 -27.24 -18.05
N LEU A 404 -13.96 -28.28 -17.27
CA LEU A 404 -14.03 -28.22 -15.81
C LEU A 404 -12.77 -27.56 -15.27
N GLU A 405 -12.97 -26.66 -14.32
CA GLU A 405 -11.89 -25.83 -13.77
C GLU A 405 -11.68 -26.07 -12.27
N ARG A 406 -10.42 -25.95 -11.83
CA ARG A 406 -10.05 -26.00 -10.41
C ARG A 406 -9.14 -24.84 -10.09
N VAL A 407 -9.62 -23.91 -9.25
CA VAL A 407 -8.73 -22.93 -8.61
C VAL A 407 -7.84 -23.65 -7.62
N VAL A 408 -6.52 -23.60 -7.87
CA VAL A 408 -5.52 -24.27 -7.04
C VAL A 408 -4.91 -23.33 -6.01
N ASN A 409 -4.65 -22.08 -6.39
CA ASN A 409 -4.10 -21.08 -5.49
C ASN A 409 -4.60 -19.67 -5.86
N ILE A 410 -4.69 -18.82 -4.84
CA ILE A 410 -4.87 -17.37 -4.97
C ILE A 410 -3.81 -16.72 -4.08
N PHE A 411 -2.99 -15.86 -4.67
CA PHE A 411 -1.91 -15.17 -3.97
C PHE A 411 -2.20 -13.67 -3.94
N PRO A 412 -2.37 -13.06 -2.76
CA PRO A 412 -2.26 -11.62 -2.60
C PRO A 412 -0.86 -11.15 -3.05
N VAL A 413 -0.79 -10.13 -3.91
CA VAL A 413 0.47 -9.69 -4.52
C VAL A 413 1.46 -9.17 -3.47
N ASN A 414 0.96 -8.43 -2.50
CA ASN A 414 1.67 -7.92 -1.32
C ASN A 414 2.25 -9.02 -0.39
N SER A 415 1.79 -10.27 -0.50
CA SER A 415 2.28 -11.42 0.25
C SER A 415 3.41 -12.16 -0.46
N ILE A 416 3.52 -11.99 -1.80
CA ILE A 416 4.63 -12.55 -2.59
C ILE A 416 5.86 -11.65 -2.46
N VAL A 417 5.65 -10.33 -2.54
CA VAL A 417 6.72 -9.35 -2.58
C VAL A 417 6.33 -8.13 -1.75
N LEU A 418 7.30 -7.58 -1.02
CA LEU A 418 7.11 -6.38 -0.23
C LEU A 418 6.89 -5.19 -1.16
N LEU A 419 5.63 -4.88 -1.44
CA LEU A 419 5.22 -3.80 -2.32
C LEU A 419 4.37 -2.77 -1.57
N PRO A 420 4.65 -1.47 -1.77
CA PRO A 420 3.78 -0.41 -1.29
C PRO A 420 2.43 -0.41 -2.05
N PRO A 421 1.33 -0.02 -1.39
CA PRO A 421 0.03 0.19 -2.04
C PRO A 421 0.12 1.12 -3.25
N ASN A 422 -0.79 0.94 -4.22
CA ASN A 422 -0.78 1.69 -5.47
C ASN A 422 -0.75 3.21 -5.28
N HIS A 423 -1.57 3.71 -4.36
CA HIS A 423 -1.69 5.15 -4.12
C HIS A 423 -0.39 5.76 -3.57
N LEU A 424 0.40 5.00 -2.80
CA LEU A 424 1.70 5.47 -2.31
C LEU A 424 2.78 5.44 -3.40
N LEU A 425 2.81 4.41 -4.25
CA LEU A 425 3.70 4.36 -5.42
C LEU A 425 3.43 5.55 -6.37
N LEU A 426 2.15 5.83 -6.62
CA LEU A 426 1.71 6.95 -7.45
C LEU A 426 2.09 8.29 -6.81
N ARG A 427 1.90 8.45 -5.50
CA ARG A 427 2.25 9.69 -4.77
C ARG A 427 3.73 10.03 -4.90
N ILE A 428 4.61 9.05 -4.68
CA ILE A 428 6.06 9.29 -4.61
C ILE A 428 6.70 9.39 -6.00
N SER A 429 6.28 8.55 -6.95
CA SER A 429 6.96 8.46 -8.26
C SER A 429 6.13 8.94 -9.45
N GLY A 430 4.87 9.32 -9.25
CA GLY A 430 3.93 9.58 -10.34
C GLY A 430 3.58 8.32 -11.15
N ASN A 431 4.00 7.14 -10.68
CA ASN A 431 3.88 5.87 -11.40
C ASN A 431 3.51 4.73 -10.44
N SER A 432 2.37 4.09 -10.67
CA SER A 432 1.93 2.94 -9.87
C SER A 432 2.44 1.59 -10.39
N SER A 433 3.34 1.57 -11.38
CA SER A 433 3.86 0.34 -11.98
C SER A 433 4.76 -0.43 -11.01
N VAL A 434 4.28 -1.61 -10.62
CA VAL A 434 5.05 -2.58 -9.82
C VAL A 434 6.36 -2.96 -10.53
N LYS A 435 6.30 -3.20 -11.84
CA LYS A 435 7.49 -3.55 -12.61
C LYS A 435 8.53 -2.45 -12.59
N ALA A 436 8.13 -1.21 -12.85
CA ALA A 436 9.05 -0.07 -12.82
C ALA A 436 9.69 0.10 -11.43
N PHE A 437 8.92 -0.17 -10.36
CA PHE A 437 9.43 -0.13 -9.01
C PHE A 437 10.52 -1.19 -8.77
N LEU A 438 10.21 -2.46 -9.03
CA LEU A 438 11.12 -3.59 -8.81
C LEU A 438 12.34 -3.54 -9.72
N SER A 439 12.15 -3.26 -11.01
CA SER A 439 13.24 -3.19 -11.99
C SER A 439 14.21 -2.04 -11.68
N SER A 440 13.79 -1.02 -10.94
CA SER A 440 14.66 0.10 -10.58
C SER A 440 15.72 -0.24 -9.53
N PHE A 441 15.61 -1.38 -8.83
CA PHE A 441 16.49 -1.69 -7.70
C PHE A 441 17.94 -1.91 -8.14
N ASP A 442 18.15 -2.70 -9.19
CA ASP A 442 19.49 -3.01 -9.71
C ASP A 442 20.15 -1.77 -10.33
N ASP A 443 19.40 -1.03 -11.14
CA ASP A 443 19.87 0.23 -11.72
C ASP A 443 20.24 1.24 -10.65
N LEU A 444 19.41 1.38 -9.60
CA LEU A 444 19.66 2.29 -8.48
C LEU A 444 20.93 1.90 -7.71
N LYS A 445 21.08 0.62 -7.33
CA LYS A 445 22.27 0.10 -6.65
C LYS A 445 23.52 0.35 -7.47
N TYR A 446 23.52 -0.08 -8.73
CA TYR A 446 24.65 0.05 -9.63
C TYR A 446 25.06 1.51 -9.79
N THR A 447 24.08 2.38 -10.03
CA THR A 447 24.34 3.79 -10.33
C THR A 447 24.89 4.52 -9.13
N VAL A 448 24.31 4.34 -7.94
CA VAL A 448 24.81 4.95 -6.69
C VAL A 448 26.22 4.46 -6.36
N LYS A 449 26.47 3.14 -6.39
CA LYS A 449 27.82 2.58 -6.13
C LYS A 449 28.86 3.11 -7.14
N ASN A 450 28.50 3.17 -8.42
CA ASN A 450 29.38 3.67 -9.49
C ASN A 450 29.72 5.16 -9.31
N TYR A 451 28.75 6.02 -8.97
CA TYR A 451 29.03 7.44 -8.73
C TYR A 451 29.85 7.69 -7.46
N LEU A 452 29.56 6.95 -6.37
CA LEU A 452 30.41 6.98 -5.18
C LEU A 452 31.84 6.57 -5.50
N GLN A 453 32.02 5.46 -6.24
CA GLN A 453 33.33 4.96 -6.63
C GLN A 453 34.11 5.95 -7.50
N LYS A 454 33.44 6.58 -8.48
CA LYS A 454 34.05 7.63 -9.31
C LYS A 454 34.52 8.84 -8.51
N ALA A 455 33.86 9.13 -7.39
CA ALA A 455 34.26 10.17 -6.44
C ALA A 455 35.26 9.69 -5.38
N GLY A 456 35.76 8.45 -5.50
CA GLY A 456 36.77 7.89 -4.60
C GLY A 456 36.21 7.27 -3.33
N PHE A 457 34.90 6.98 -3.28
CA PHE A 457 34.25 6.36 -2.13
C PHE A 457 33.75 4.95 -2.45
N ASP A 458 34.06 3.98 -1.59
CA ASP A 458 33.38 2.69 -1.60
C ASP A 458 32.08 2.76 -0.79
N PHE A 459 31.00 2.18 -1.29
CA PHE A 459 29.74 2.09 -0.56
C PHE A 459 29.88 1.31 0.75
N HIS A 460 30.71 0.26 0.75
CA HIS A 460 30.87 -0.62 1.91
C HIS A 460 31.62 0.02 3.09
N GLN A 461 32.17 1.23 2.92
CA GLN A 461 32.83 1.96 4.01
C GLN A 461 31.85 2.71 4.93
N PHE A 462 30.60 2.88 4.53
CA PHE A 462 29.59 3.65 5.28
C PHE A 462 28.81 2.72 6.22
N GLU A 463 28.77 3.00 7.51
CA GLU A 463 28.06 2.16 8.48
C GLU A 463 26.62 2.63 8.69
N ASN A 464 26.40 3.92 8.96
CA ASN A 464 25.07 4.49 9.15
C ASN A 464 24.65 5.29 7.92
N ILE A 465 23.68 4.77 7.18
CA ILE A 465 23.25 5.33 5.89
C ILE A 465 21.80 5.81 6.00
N LEU A 466 21.56 7.10 5.79
CA LEU A 466 20.23 7.70 5.78
C LEU A 466 19.74 7.93 4.34
N ASP A 467 18.51 7.50 4.06
CA ASP A 467 17.74 7.92 2.90
C ASP A 467 16.77 9.05 3.32
N PHE A 468 17.10 10.30 2.99
CA PHE A 468 16.28 11.47 3.25
C PHE A 468 15.27 11.63 2.11
N GLY A 469 13.97 11.75 2.44
CA GLY A 469 12.89 11.64 1.45
C GLY A 469 12.74 10.20 0.94
N CYS A 470 12.73 9.23 1.87
CA CYS A 470 12.78 7.81 1.51
C CYS A 470 11.52 7.31 0.79
N GLY A 471 10.43 8.09 0.82
CA GLY A 471 9.12 7.71 0.32
C GLY A 471 8.71 6.35 0.86
N VAL A 472 8.39 5.44 -0.06
CA VAL A 472 8.04 4.05 0.24
C VAL A 472 9.25 3.11 0.31
N GLY A 473 10.44 3.63 0.61
CA GLY A 473 11.63 2.82 0.93
C GLY A 473 12.30 2.16 -0.26
N ARG A 474 12.20 2.73 -1.47
CA ARG A 474 12.81 2.18 -2.71
C ARG A 474 14.31 1.94 -2.55
N TYR A 475 15.04 2.94 -2.04
CA TYR A 475 16.47 2.81 -1.75
C TYR A 475 16.73 1.76 -0.67
N LEU A 476 15.94 1.78 0.41
CA LEU A 476 16.09 0.87 1.54
C LEU A 476 15.98 -0.60 1.10
N MET A 477 14.96 -0.92 0.29
CA MET A 477 14.75 -2.26 -0.27
C MET A 477 15.82 -2.65 -1.28
N ALA A 478 16.19 -1.74 -2.19
CA ALA A 478 17.22 -2.00 -3.18
C ALA A 478 18.57 -2.33 -2.52
N PHE A 479 18.96 -1.61 -1.46
CA PHE A 479 20.26 -1.74 -0.81
C PHE A 479 20.35 -2.80 0.29
N LYS A 480 19.22 -3.32 0.78
CA LYS A 480 19.20 -4.41 1.76
C LYS A 480 20.14 -5.59 1.42
N PRO A 481 20.16 -6.17 0.20
CA PRO A 481 21.05 -7.28 -0.13
C PRO A 481 22.55 -6.88 -0.22
N GLU A 482 22.89 -5.59 -0.27
CA GLU A 482 24.27 -5.11 -0.39
C GLU A 482 24.92 -4.81 0.97
N LEU A 483 24.16 -4.86 2.07
CA LEU A 483 24.66 -4.48 3.39
C LEU A 483 25.63 -5.52 3.95
N LEU A 484 26.78 -5.05 4.44
CA LEU A 484 27.61 -5.81 5.36
C LEU A 484 26.95 -5.87 6.77
N PRO A 485 27.31 -6.84 7.62
CA PRO A 485 26.68 -7.01 8.93
C PRO A 485 26.71 -5.79 9.87
N ASN A 486 27.67 -4.89 9.71
CA ASN A 486 27.81 -3.65 10.49
C ASN A 486 27.04 -2.46 9.91
N GLN A 487 26.53 -2.54 8.67
CA GLN A 487 25.82 -1.44 8.02
C GLN A 487 24.34 -1.40 8.42
N LYS A 488 23.84 -0.20 8.67
CA LYS A 488 22.46 0.10 9.08
C LYS A 488 21.83 1.12 8.15
N LEU A 489 20.59 0.84 7.77
CA LEU A 489 19.78 1.72 6.94
C LEU A 489 18.78 2.50 7.80
N PHE A 490 18.68 3.78 7.50
CA PHE A 490 17.73 4.71 8.09
C PHE A 490 16.95 5.40 6.98
N GLY A 491 15.70 5.75 7.24
CA GLY A 491 14.86 6.49 6.32
C GLY A 491 14.09 7.59 7.04
N CYS A 492 13.75 8.65 6.33
CA CYS A 492 12.71 9.56 6.78
C CYS A 492 11.97 10.20 5.61
N ASP A 493 10.70 10.47 5.83
CA ASP A 493 9.86 11.12 4.84
C ASP A 493 8.89 12.11 5.49
N VAL A 494 8.50 13.12 4.71
CA VAL A 494 7.55 14.17 5.11
C VAL A 494 6.10 13.68 5.06
N PHE A 495 5.82 12.63 4.28
CA PHE A 495 4.49 12.03 4.22
C PHE A 495 4.35 10.95 5.29
N PRO A 496 3.47 11.15 6.29
CA PRO A 496 3.29 10.18 7.38
C PRO A 496 2.90 8.81 6.85
N GLU A 497 2.00 8.74 5.86
CA GLU A 497 1.56 7.49 5.22
C GLU A 497 2.73 6.66 4.66
N CYS A 498 3.75 7.32 4.10
CA CYS A 498 4.93 6.65 3.54
C CYS A 498 5.89 6.17 4.64
N ALA A 499 6.16 7.03 5.62
CA ALA A 499 7.02 6.71 6.75
C ALA A 499 6.44 5.58 7.62
N GLU A 500 5.14 5.67 7.93
CA GLU A 500 4.38 4.66 8.67
C GLU A 500 4.38 3.33 7.93
N TRP A 501 4.08 3.33 6.62
CA TRP A 501 4.14 2.11 5.82
C TRP A 501 5.53 1.47 5.86
N CYS A 502 6.61 2.26 5.74
CA CYS A 502 7.97 1.75 5.83
C CYS A 502 8.29 1.21 7.22
N GLU A 503 7.91 1.91 8.29
CA GLU A 503 8.11 1.45 9.67
C GLU A 503 7.37 0.12 9.93
N GLU A 504 6.17 -0.03 9.37
CA GLU A 504 5.36 -1.24 9.46
C GLU A 504 5.92 -2.42 8.65
N ASN A 505 6.51 -2.17 7.47
CA ASN A 505 6.81 -3.22 6.50
C ASN A 505 8.32 -3.47 6.30
N ILE A 506 9.19 -2.48 6.52
CA ILE A 506 10.64 -2.54 6.30
C ILE A 506 11.39 -2.71 7.64
N LYS A 507 11.25 -3.89 8.25
CA LYS A 507 11.78 -4.16 9.61
C LYS A 507 13.30 -4.16 9.75
N PHE A 508 14.03 -4.18 8.63
CA PHE A 508 15.49 -4.15 8.64
C PHE A 508 16.09 -2.74 8.61
N ALA A 509 15.26 -1.70 8.47
CA ALA A 509 15.67 -0.30 8.48
C ALA A 509 14.94 0.45 9.60
N THR A 510 15.51 1.56 10.08
CA THR A 510 14.82 2.47 11.01
C THR A 510 14.25 3.63 10.23
N VAL A 511 12.92 3.69 10.08
CA VAL A 511 12.24 4.77 9.34
C VAL A 511 11.45 5.65 10.30
N LYS A 512 11.51 6.97 10.11
CA LYS A 512 10.80 7.95 10.93
C LYS A 512 10.10 9.00 10.07
N HIS A 513 8.95 9.47 10.50
CA HIS A 513 8.32 10.66 9.93
C HIS A 513 9.08 11.94 10.34
N ASN A 514 9.26 12.88 9.40
CA ASN A 514 9.79 14.22 9.68
C ASN A 514 8.79 15.30 9.24
N ASN A 515 8.85 16.49 9.85
CA ASN A 515 8.06 17.63 9.38
C ASN A 515 8.69 18.22 8.09
N ILE A 516 7.91 19.01 7.34
CA ILE A 516 8.43 19.75 6.18
C ILE A 516 9.50 20.80 6.54
N GLN A 517 9.45 21.30 7.78
CA GLN A 517 10.51 22.11 8.35
C GLN A 517 11.43 21.22 9.21
N PRO A 518 12.76 21.45 9.19
CA PRO A 518 13.68 20.77 10.10
C PRO A 518 13.36 21.07 11.58
N PRO A 519 13.85 20.25 12.53
CA PRO A 519 14.93 19.26 12.35
C PRO A 519 14.46 17.85 11.96
N LEU A 520 15.38 17.09 11.37
CA LEU A 520 15.34 15.65 11.23
C LEU A 520 15.26 14.98 12.62
N PRO A 521 14.49 13.89 12.75
CA PRO A 521 14.30 13.14 14.00
C PRO A 521 15.50 12.23 14.34
N PHE A 522 16.72 12.73 14.12
CA PHE A 522 17.99 12.03 14.25
C PHE A 522 19.02 12.87 15.00
N GLU A 523 19.97 12.19 15.62
CA GLU A 523 20.99 12.82 16.46
C GLU A 523 22.05 13.54 15.63
N ASN A 524 22.80 14.44 16.28
CA ASN A 524 23.92 15.11 15.64
C ASN A 524 25.02 14.10 15.32
N ASN A 525 25.70 14.25 14.18
CA ASN A 525 26.83 13.41 13.78
C ASN A 525 26.53 11.89 13.73
N GLN A 526 25.30 11.51 13.42
CA GLN A 526 24.85 10.12 13.38
C GLN A 526 25.24 9.38 12.09
N PHE A 527 25.25 10.07 10.94
CA PHE A 527 25.32 9.41 9.62
C PHE A 527 26.64 9.60 8.90
N ASP A 528 27.04 8.56 8.17
CA ASP A 528 28.24 8.52 7.35
C ASP A 528 27.94 8.85 5.89
N LEU A 529 26.74 8.47 5.45
CA LEU A 529 26.18 8.76 4.14
C LEU A 529 24.73 9.21 4.32
N VAL A 530 24.38 10.35 3.73
CA VAL A 530 22.99 10.78 3.54
C VAL A 530 22.72 10.81 2.05
N ASN A 531 21.80 9.95 1.61
CA ASN A 531 21.22 9.96 0.27
C ASN A 531 20.02 10.92 0.26
N ALA A 532 20.00 11.86 -0.67
CA ALA A 532 18.93 12.85 -0.86
C ALA A 532 18.62 12.99 -2.36
N VAL A 533 18.27 11.86 -2.99
CA VAL A 533 17.96 11.80 -4.43
C VAL A 533 16.55 12.32 -4.66
N SER A 534 16.43 13.33 -5.52
CA SER A 534 15.17 13.99 -5.89
C SER A 534 14.40 14.54 -4.68
N VAL A 535 15.12 15.20 -3.75
CA VAL A 535 14.50 15.86 -2.58
C VAL A 535 14.54 17.38 -2.74
N PHE A 536 15.74 17.96 -2.87
CA PHE A 536 15.94 19.40 -3.02
C PHE A 536 15.34 19.96 -4.33
N THR A 537 15.03 19.09 -5.29
CA THR A 537 14.26 19.43 -6.50
C THR A 537 12.81 19.80 -6.24
N HIS A 538 12.29 19.55 -5.03
CA HIS A 538 10.89 19.78 -4.66
C HIS A 538 10.74 20.76 -3.47
N LEU A 539 11.78 21.57 -3.21
CA LEU A 539 11.83 22.48 -2.07
C LEU A 539 12.05 23.93 -2.49
N ARG A 540 11.32 24.86 -1.86
CA ARG A 540 11.56 26.31 -1.93
C ARG A 540 12.90 26.71 -1.32
N LEU A 541 13.41 27.87 -1.75
CA LEU A 541 14.79 28.32 -1.46
C LEU A 541 15.16 28.31 0.03
N ASP A 542 14.31 28.87 0.88
CA ASP A 542 14.47 28.90 2.34
C ASP A 542 14.54 27.50 2.96
N LEU A 543 13.68 26.58 2.52
CA LEU A 543 13.75 25.20 2.98
C LEU A 543 15.05 24.54 2.53
N GLN A 544 15.59 24.87 1.36
CA GLN A 544 16.89 24.30 0.94
C GLN A 544 18.02 24.69 1.88
N HIS A 545 18.10 25.95 2.30
CA HIS A 545 19.12 26.39 3.25
C HIS A 545 18.93 25.75 4.64
N LEU A 546 17.69 25.66 5.10
CA LEU A 546 17.36 25.03 6.39
C LEU A 546 17.69 23.53 6.39
N TRP A 547 17.33 22.81 5.33
CA TRP A 547 17.65 21.39 5.20
C TRP A 547 19.13 21.15 4.94
N ALA A 548 19.84 21.99 4.17
CA ALA A 548 21.29 21.88 4.01
C ALA A 548 22.02 21.95 5.36
N TRP A 549 21.60 22.86 6.24
CA TRP A 549 22.14 22.95 7.60
C TRP A 549 21.78 21.74 8.46
N ASP A 550 20.54 21.27 8.42
CA ASP A 550 20.14 20.14 9.26
C ASP A 550 20.76 18.81 8.80
N ILE A 551 20.96 18.64 7.50
CA ILE A 551 21.74 17.54 6.92
C ILE A 551 23.21 17.62 7.37
N TYR A 552 23.79 18.83 7.36
CA TYR A 552 25.13 19.06 7.92
C TYR A 552 25.20 18.68 9.42
N ARG A 553 24.14 18.97 10.19
CA ARG A 553 24.07 18.62 11.61
C ARG A 553 24.09 17.10 11.83
N VAL A 554 23.30 16.33 11.08
CA VAL A 554 23.19 14.88 11.28
C VAL A 554 24.34 14.08 10.67
N LEU A 555 25.05 14.63 9.68
CA LEU A 555 26.27 13.99 9.16
C LEU A 555 27.41 14.05 10.18
N ARG A 556 28.15 12.96 10.35
CA ARG A 556 29.41 12.99 11.11
C ARG A 556 30.50 13.78 10.37
N PRO A 557 31.54 14.29 11.05
CA PRO A 557 32.71 14.85 10.37
C PRO A 557 33.27 13.87 9.34
N GLY A 558 33.50 14.34 8.11
CA GLY A 558 33.91 13.49 6.98
C GLY A 558 32.77 12.73 6.29
N GLY A 559 31.55 12.76 6.82
CA GLY A 559 30.36 12.13 6.23
C GLY A 559 29.96 12.76 4.89
N ILE A 560 29.26 11.98 4.08
CA ILE A 560 28.97 12.28 2.67
C ILE A 560 27.49 12.57 2.47
N LEU A 561 27.19 13.67 1.77
CA LEU A 561 25.86 13.95 1.22
C LEU A 561 25.90 13.62 -0.28
N PHE A 562 25.07 12.66 -0.67
CA PHE A 562 24.86 12.23 -2.04
C PHE A 562 23.48 12.72 -2.48
N MET A 563 23.42 13.68 -3.38
CA MET A 563 22.17 14.39 -3.70
C MET A 563 22.04 14.73 -5.19
N THR A 564 20.81 14.99 -5.63
CA THR A 564 20.53 15.45 -6.99
C THR A 564 19.77 16.78 -7.02
N LEU A 565 19.97 17.56 -8.08
CA LEU A 565 19.30 18.84 -8.34
C LEU A 565 18.93 18.98 -9.83
N HIS A 566 17.95 19.83 -10.16
CA HIS A 566 17.73 20.23 -11.55
C HIS A 566 18.75 21.31 -11.93
N GLY A 567 19.67 20.97 -12.83
CA GLY A 567 20.60 21.94 -13.40
C GLY A 567 19.95 22.78 -14.52
N PRO A 568 20.72 23.72 -15.11
CA PRO A 568 20.24 24.61 -16.17
C PRO A 568 19.65 23.92 -17.41
N GLN A 569 19.96 22.64 -17.64
CA GLN A 569 19.40 21.86 -18.74
C GLN A 569 17.88 21.68 -18.67
N PHE A 570 17.28 21.82 -17.48
CA PHE A 570 15.82 21.73 -17.29
C PHE A 570 15.10 23.05 -17.58
N PHE A 571 15.83 24.14 -17.86
CA PHE A 571 15.26 25.45 -18.10
C PHE A 571 14.28 25.49 -19.28
N PRO A 572 14.51 24.82 -20.43
CA PRO A 572 13.54 24.79 -21.53
C PRO A 572 12.21 24.13 -21.13
N ILE A 573 12.26 23.00 -20.41
CA ILE A 573 11.06 22.28 -19.94
C ILE A 573 10.26 23.16 -18.99
N ILE A 574 10.95 23.79 -18.04
CA ILE A 574 10.35 24.68 -17.06
C ILE A 574 9.75 25.92 -17.73
N TYR A 575 10.45 26.51 -18.70
CA TYR A 575 9.97 27.64 -19.48
C TYR A 575 8.71 27.30 -20.27
N ASP A 576 8.63 26.10 -20.85
CA ASP A 576 7.43 25.63 -21.55
C ASP A 576 6.23 25.41 -20.61
N ILE A 577 6.47 24.86 -19.42
CA ILE A 577 5.44 24.69 -18.38
C ILE A 577 4.89 26.06 -17.95
N PHE A 578 5.79 27.03 -17.74
CA PHE A 578 5.42 28.41 -17.43
C PHE A 578 4.58 29.03 -18.57
N ARG A 579 5.06 28.97 -19.82
CA ARG A 579 4.41 29.58 -21.00
C ARG A 579 3.04 28.97 -21.34
N THR A 580 2.82 27.70 -21.00
CA THR A 580 1.55 27.01 -21.31
C THR A 580 0.44 27.32 -20.31
N GLY A 581 0.69 28.15 -19.29
CA GLY A 581 -0.29 28.52 -18.27
C GLY A 581 -0.59 27.39 -17.28
N ASN A 582 0.21 26.32 -17.29
CA ASN A 582 0.07 25.16 -16.42
C ASN A 582 0.87 25.34 -15.11
N THR A 583 1.02 26.58 -14.63
CA THR A 583 1.69 26.89 -13.36
C THR A 583 0.76 27.67 -12.46
N HIS A 584 0.66 27.23 -11.21
CA HIS A 584 -0.09 27.93 -10.17
C HIS A 584 0.76 29.02 -9.51
N GLN A 585 2.05 28.72 -9.26
CA GLN A 585 3.00 29.67 -8.69
C GLN A 585 4.38 29.49 -9.32
N ALA A 586 5.03 30.60 -9.65
CA ALA A 586 6.42 30.65 -10.09
C ALA A 586 7.17 31.73 -9.32
N GLU A 587 8.35 31.41 -8.82
CA GLU A 587 9.22 32.35 -8.11
C GLU A 587 10.66 32.20 -8.58
N MET A 588 11.28 33.30 -8.97
CA MET A 588 12.68 33.32 -9.35
C MET A 588 13.47 34.20 -8.39
N TYR A 589 14.68 33.76 -8.06
CA TYR A 589 15.57 34.42 -7.12
C TYR A 589 16.96 34.52 -7.74
N SER A 590 17.57 35.70 -7.70
CA SER A 590 19.02 35.82 -7.86
C SER A 590 19.70 35.54 -6.52
N ILE A 591 20.86 34.89 -6.56
CA ILE A 591 21.66 34.53 -5.39
C ILE A 591 23.11 34.92 -5.65
N GLY A 592 23.59 35.96 -4.99
CA GLY A 592 24.88 36.58 -5.33
C GLY A 592 24.87 37.19 -6.74
N GLU A 593 26.05 37.33 -7.36
CA GLU A 593 26.19 38.00 -8.66
C GLU A 593 25.73 37.14 -9.85
N GLU A 594 25.87 35.80 -9.77
CA GLU A 594 25.58 34.90 -10.91
C GLU A 594 24.66 33.71 -10.56
N GLY A 595 24.18 33.62 -9.32
CA GLY A 595 23.27 32.56 -8.91
C GLY A 595 21.84 32.85 -9.36
N LEU A 596 21.16 31.84 -9.88
CA LEU A 596 19.74 31.86 -10.15
C LEU A 596 19.10 30.61 -9.55
N PHE A 597 18.00 30.82 -8.83
CA PHE A 597 17.15 29.78 -8.31
C PHE A 597 15.72 30.00 -8.79
N LEU A 598 15.12 28.99 -9.38
CA LEU A 598 13.75 29.04 -9.88
C LEU A 598 12.92 27.98 -9.17
N TYR A 599 11.76 28.39 -8.67
CA TYR A 599 10.78 27.55 -8.02
C TYR A 599 9.47 27.61 -8.79
N LEU A 600 8.86 26.44 -8.99
CA LEU A 600 7.57 26.27 -9.64
C LEU A 600 6.67 25.35 -8.83
N ASP A 601 5.39 25.68 -8.78
CA ASP A 601 4.30 24.81 -8.34
C ASP A 601 3.29 24.70 -9.50
N HIS A 602 3.09 23.49 -10.00
CA HIS A 602 2.24 23.25 -11.18
C HIS A 602 0.80 22.82 -10.85
N GLN A 603 0.49 22.47 -9.59
CA GLN A 603 -0.87 22.03 -9.21
C GLN A 603 -1.54 22.88 -8.12
N GLY A 604 -0.80 23.79 -7.47
CA GLY A 604 -1.37 24.73 -6.51
C GLY A 604 -1.88 24.07 -5.23
N GLU A 605 -1.38 22.88 -4.89
CA GLU A 605 -1.69 22.25 -3.61
C GLU A 605 -1.15 23.12 -2.49
N THR A 606 -1.99 23.46 -1.50
CA THR A 606 -1.68 24.42 -0.43
C THR A 606 -0.45 24.05 0.41
N ASP A 607 0.06 22.81 0.29
CA ASP A 607 1.23 22.24 0.96
C ASP A 607 2.19 21.46 0.02
N GLY A 608 2.27 21.77 -1.28
CA GLY A 608 3.00 20.98 -2.30
C GLY A 608 4.52 20.77 -2.12
N GLN A 609 5.13 21.31 -1.06
CA GLN A 609 6.56 21.13 -0.78
C GLN A 609 6.91 19.66 -0.51
N GLY A 610 8.00 19.17 -1.09
CA GLY A 610 8.41 17.77 -0.97
C GLY A 610 7.63 16.81 -1.89
N GLN A 611 6.74 17.32 -2.76
CA GLN A 611 6.03 16.53 -3.76
C GLN A 611 6.56 16.74 -5.18
N HIS A 612 6.27 15.78 -6.07
CA HIS A 612 6.51 15.90 -7.52
C HIS A 612 5.67 17.00 -8.20
N THR A 613 4.73 17.63 -7.47
CA THR A 613 3.93 18.80 -7.89
C THR A 613 4.73 20.11 -7.86
N VAL A 614 5.91 20.11 -7.24
CA VAL A 614 6.83 21.23 -7.16
C VAL A 614 8.10 20.94 -7.95
N ALA A 615 8.72 21.97 -8.53
CA ALA A 615 10.03 21.87 -9.15
C ALA A 615 10.92 23.05 -8.77
N ALA A 616 12.19 22.77 -8.44
CA ALA A 616 13.22 23.74 -8.16
C ALA A 616 14.42 23.53 -9.10
N LEU A 617 14.94 24.61 -9.68
CA LEU A 617 16.08 24.63 -10.59
C LEU A 617 17.17 25.56 -10.08
N HIS A 618 18.42 25.15 -10.30
CA HIS A 618 19.61 25.80 -9.78
C HIS A 618 20.62 26.09 -10.90
N THR A 619 21.18 27.29 -10.90
CA THR A 619 22.50 27.48 -11.52
C THR A 619 23.60 26.95 -10.62
N LEU A 620 24.79 26.73 -11.19
CA LEU A 620 25.94 26.26 -10.42
C LEU A 620 26.29 27.21 -9.28
N ALA A 621 26.21 28.53 -9.51
CA ALA A 621 26.50 29.54 -8.50
C ALA A 621 25.46 29.52 -7.35
N ALA A 622 24.16 29.37 -7.67
CA ALA A 622 23.12 29.25 -6.65
C ALA A 622 23.32 28.01 -5.76
N TYR A 623 23.63 26.86 -6.37
CA TYR A 623 23.95 25.63 -5.64
C TYR A 623 25.18 25.80 -4.73
N GLN A 624 26.28 26.34 -5.26
CA GLN A 624 27.51 26.52 -4.49
C GLN A 624 27.28 27.39 -3.25
N GLU A 625 26.36 28.35 -3.36
CA GLU A 625 26.00 29.22 -2.26
C GLU A 625 25.12 28.53 -1.21
N ILE A 626 24.07 27.81 -1.65
CA ILE A 626 23.16 27.11 -0.73
C ILE A 626 23.92 26.06 0.10
N PHE A 627 24.87 25.37 -0.51
CA PHE A 627 25.62 24.27 0.08
C PHE A 627 27.05 24.64 0.48
N SER A 628 27.35 25.93 0.64
CA SER A 628 28.71 26.45 0.86
C SER A 628 29.39 25.93 2.14
N MET A 629 28.63 25.35 3.08
CA MET A 629 29.16 24.73 4.30
C MET A 629 29.81 23.37 4.06
N PHE A 630 29.56 22.75 2.91
CA PHE A 630 30.13 21.46 2.55
C PHE A 630 31.39 21.62 1.70
N LYS A 631 32.29 20.65 1.79
CA LYS A 631 33.34 20.46 0.79
C LYS A 631 32.70 19.81 -0.45
N HIS A 632 32.78 20.48 -1.59
CA HIS A 632 32.24 19.97 -2.85
C HIS A 632 33.22 18.98 -3.48
N ILE A 633 32.91 17.68 -3.46
CA ILE A 633 33.82 16.63 -3.94
C ILE A 633 33.73 16.48 -5.45
N GLN A 634 32.52 16.21 -5.96
CA GLN A 634 32.33 16.00 -7.39
C GLN A 634 30.91 16.33 -7.83
N ARG A 635 30.80 16.91 -9.02
CA ARG A 635 29.55 17.12 -9.75
C ARG A 635 29.55 16.23 -10.99
N PHE A 636 28.42 15.58 -11.25
CA PHE A 636 28.16 14.85 -12.49
C PHE A 636 26.94 15.49 -13.17
N PRO A 637 27.15 16.40 -14.14
CA PRO A 637 26.05 17.03 -14.85
C PRO A 637 25.33 15.99 -15.72
N GLN A 638 24.01 16.11 -15.84
CA GLN A 638 23.16 15.18 -16.61
C GLN A 638 23.44 13.70 -16.27
N SER A 639 23.39 13.38 -14.97
CA SER A 639 23.64 12.02 -14.51
C SER A 639 22.57 11.06 -15.04
N THR A 640 22.86 9.75 -15.01
CA THR A 640 21.84 8.73 -15.32
C THR A 640 20.80 8.55 -14.21
N MET A 641 20.88 9.36 -13.14
CA MET A 641 19.95 9.32 -12.00
C MET A 641 18.82 10.32 -12.19
N ALA A 642 17.66 9.99 -11.61
CA ALA A 642 16.51 10.88 -11.47
C ALA A 642 16.19 11.67 -12.77
N ASN A 643 16.11 10.95 -13.89
CA ASN A 643 15.76 11.50 -15.21
C ASN A 643 16.71 12.59 -15.73
N GLY A 644 18.03 12.45 -15.55
CA GLY A 644 18.99 13.41 -16.09
C GLY A 644 19.30 14.58 -15.16
N GLN A 645 18.94 14.48 -13.87
CA GLN A 645 19.31 15.45 -12.85
C GLN A 645 20.84 15.52 -12.68
N ASP A 646 21.33 16.67 -12.26
CA ASP A 646 22.73 16.82 -11.87
C ASP A 646 22.95 16.14 -10.53
N LEU A 647 24.01 15.34 -10.43
CA LEU A 647 24.37 14.64 -9.20
C LEU A 647 25.55 15.33 -8.52
N TYR A 648 25.45 15.50 -7.21
CA TYR A 648 26.46 16.14 -6.39
C TYR A 648 26.85 15.24 -5.23
N ILE A 649 28.16 15.10 -5.03
CA ILE A 649 28.75 14.44 -3.87
C ILE A 649 29.46 15.52 -3.06
N LEU A 650 28.97 15.70 -1.85
CA LEU A 650 29.40 16.70 -0.89
C LEU A 650 29.93 16.01 0.37
N GLN A 651 30.89 16.62 1.05
CA GLN A 651 31.46 16.08 2.27
C GLN A 651 31.40 17.11 3.39
N LYS A 652 30.94 16.70 4.57
CA LYS A 652 31.11 17.50 5.79
C LYS A 652 32.60 17.57 6.13
N PRO A 653 33.21 18.76 6.29
CA PRO A 653 34.64 18.86 6.62
C PRO A 653 35.03 18.02 7.85
N ILE A 654 36.19 17.35 7.78
CA ILE A 654 36.74 16.52 8.88
C ILE A 654 37.14 17.40 10.07
N SER A 655 37.61 18.61 9.79
CA SER A 655 37.91 19.67 10.76
C SER A 655 37.17 20.95 10.34
N GLY A 656 36.49 21.61 11.28
CA GLY A 656 35.72 22.82 11.04
C GLY A 656 34.95 23.30 12.29
N GLY A 657 34.76 24.62 12.41
CA GLY A 657 34.04 25.26 13.51
C GLY A 657 32.51 25.25 13.35
N LEU A 658 31.80 25.84 14.33
CA LEU A 658 30.34 25.98 14.36
C LEU A 658 29.80 26.63 13.07
N VAL A 659 28.86 25.96 12.39
CA VAL A 659 28.09 26.52 11.27
C VAL A 659 26.81 27.16 11.81
N ALA A 660 26.62 28.46 11.55
CA ALA A 660 25.44 29.20 12.01
C ALA A 660 24.14 28.58 11.49
N GLN A 661 23.15 28.43 12.35
CA GLN A 661 21.82 27.93 11.99
C GLN A 661 21.02 29.02 11.26
N PRO A 662 20.40 28.73 10.10
CA PRO A 662 19.49 29.66 9.45
C PRO A 662 18.22 29.87 10.30
N LEU A 663 17.78 31.13 10.45
CA LEU A 663 16.59 31.47 11.24
C LEU A 663 15.29 31.09 10.49
N SER A 664 14.37 30.39 11.15
CA SER A 664 13.02 30.14 10.62
C SER A 664 12.03 31.25 11.05
N ARG A 665 11.19 31.72 10.12
CA ARG A 665 10.03 32.57 10.48
C ARG A 665 8.93 31.67 11.04
N LYS A 666 8.57 31.81 12.32
CA LYS A 666 7.30 31.27 12.84
C LYS A 666 6.13 31.98 12.15
N LYS A 667 5.24 31.24 11.47
CA LYS A 667 3.91 31.74 11.14
C LYS A 667 3.14 31.85 12.46
N GLU A 668 2.66 33.05 12.80
CA GLU A 668 1.64 33.19 13.84
C GLU A 668 0.36 32.53 13.33
N GLU A 669 0.04 31.34 13.83
CA GLU A 669 -1.32 30.81 13.75
C GLU A 669 -2.21 31.69 14.61
N GLY A 670 -3.00 32.54 13.95
CA GLY A 670 -4.03 33.33 14.59
C GLY A 670 -4.99 32.41 15.36
N ARG A 671 -4.97 32.53 16.70
CA ARG A 671 -6.02 32.06 17.61
C ARG A 671 -7.38 32.61 17.15
N ARG A 672 -8.10 31.88 16.28
CA ARG A 672 -9.54 32.04 16.14
C ARG A 672 -10.18 31.38 17.37
N LYS A 673 -10.64 32.20 18.31
CA LYS A 673 -11.52 31.78 19.40
C LYS A 673 -12.71 31.01 18.80
N LYS A 674 -12.79 29.70 19.03
CA LYS A 674 -14.03 28.93 18.91
C LYS A 674 -15.03 29.53 19.91
N LYS A 675 -16.05 30.22 19.41
CA LYS A 675 -17.31 30.38 20.16
C LYS A 675 -18.04 29.05 20.05
N GLU A 676 -18.24 28.39 21.19
CA GLU A 676 -19.23 27.35 21.33
C GLU A 676 -20.60 27.92 20.94
N VAL A 677 -21.23 27.34 19.93
CA VAL A 677 -22.68 27.43 19.72
C VAL A 677 -23.20 26.00 19.69
N GLY A 678 -24.13 25.74 20.59
CA GLY A 678 -24.62 24.42 20.97
C GLY A 678 -25.26 23.63 19.84
N ARG A 679 -25.22 22.30 20.06
CA ARG A 679 -25.98 21.27 19.35
C ARG A 679 -27.43 21.69 19.13
N ASN A 680 -27.87 21.65 17.88
CA ASN A 680 -29.20 21.16 17.56
C ASN A 680 -29.17 20.39 16.23
N LYS A 681 -29.77 19.19 16.30
CA LYS A 681 -30.09 18.30 15.17
C LYS A 681 -30.92 19.04 14.12
N LEU A 682 -30.67 18.79 12.84
CA LEU A 682 -31.71 18.65 11.81
C LEU A 682 -31.11 17.99 10.55
N GLU A 683 -31.91 17.09 10.00
CA GLU A 683 -31.65 16.18 8.90
C GLU A 683 -31.63 16.88 7.52
N GLY A 684 -30.88 16.26 6.58
CA GLY A 684 -31.17 16.18 5.15
C GLY A 684 -31.41 17.48 4.37
N ARG A 685 -30.45 17.84 3.49
CA ARG A 685 -30.70 18.26 2.10
C ARG A 685 -29.42 18.42 1.28
N SER A 686 -29.61 18.21 -0.02
CA SER A 686 -28.68 18.14 -1.14
C SER A 686 -27.89 19.44 -1.36
N TRP A 687 -26.58 19.32 -1.62
CA TRP A 687 -25.71 20.41 -2.05
C TRP A 687 -25.73 20.55 -3.58
N LYS A 688 -26.68 21.33 -4.09
CA LYS A 688 -26.56 22.05 -5.36
C LYS A 688 -27.18 23.43 -5.14
N GLU A 689 -26.51 24.46 -5.65
CA GLU A 689 -26.90 25.87 -5.65
C GLU A 689 -26.44 26.72 -4.44
N GLU A 690 -25.17 27.12 -4.45
CA GLU A 690 -24.75 28.47 -4.02
C GLU A 690 -23.37 28.82 -4.61
N VAL A 691 -23.30 28.79 -5.94
CA VAL A 691 -22.21 29.40 -6.73
C VAL A 691 -22.79 30.61 -7.44
N ALA A 692 -22.89 31.73 -6.73
CA ALA A 692 -23.06 33.06 -7.32
C ALA A 692 -22.79 34.12 -6.26
N ASN A 693 -21.92 35.07 -6.59
CA ASN A 693 -21.60 36.30 -5.85
C ASN A 693 -20.57 36.20 -4.71
N ILE A 694 -19.30 36.03 -5.09
CA ILE A 694 -18.21 36.79 -4.46
C ILE A 694 -17.37 37.39 -5.59
N LYS A 695 -17.47 38.73 -5.75
CA LYS A 695 -16.55 39.51 -6.57
C LYS A 695 -15.17 39.49 -5.90
N LEU A 696 -14.19 38.92 -6.58
CA LEU A 696 -12.78 39.01 -6.23
C LEU A 696 -12.28 40.43 -6.51
N GLU A 697 -12.02 41.20 -5.45
CA GLU A 697 -11.09 42.32 -5.52
C GLU A 697 -9.67 41.75 -5.53
N VAL A 698 -8.94 42.00 -6.61
CA VAL A 698 -7.53 41.64 -6.79
C VAL A 698 -6.70 42.58 -5.91
N SER A 699 -6.23 42.08 -4.76
CA SER A 699 -5.25 42.78 -3.92
C SER A 699 -3.82 42.35 -4.29
N GLU A 700 -2.99 43.32 -4.66
CA GLU A 700 -1.58 43.22 -5.05
C GLU A 700 -0.75 42.27 -4.17
N VAL A 701 -0.07 41.33 -4.83
CA VAL A 701 0.89 40.40 -4.21
C VAL A 701 2.16 41.15 -3.83
N ARG A 702 2.36 41.40 -2.53
CA ARG A 702 3.59 41.99 -1.98
C ARG A 702 4.78 41.02 -2.09
N SER A 703 5.89 41.52 -2.62
CA SER A 703 7.19 40.86 -2.72
C SER A 703 7.73 40.46 -1.34
N HIS A 704 8.24 39.23 -1.24
CA HIS A 704 8.83 38.69 -0.01
C HIS A 704 10.35 38.60 -0.19
N LYS A 705 11.13 39.36 0.60
CA LYS A 705 12.59 39.19 0.72
C LYS A 705 12.92 38.09 1.73
N LEU A 706 13.70 37.10 1.31
CA LEU A 706 14.30 36.05 2.14
C LEU A 706 15.76 36.45 2.39
N GLU A 707 16.18 36.61 3.65
CA GLU A 707 17.59 36.80 4.02
C GLU A 707 18.15 35.50 4.58
N VAL A 708 19.22 34.98 3.98
CA VAL A 708 20.02 33.87 4.50
C VAL A 708 21.41 34.42 4.84
N LYS A 709 21.85 34.29 6.10
CA LYS A 709 23.15 34.79 6.56
C LYS A 709 24.09 33.61 6.89
N ASN A 710 25.00 33.28 5.96
CA ASN A 710 26.20 32.49 6.28
C ASN A 710 27.32 33.46 6.72
N PHE A 711 27.88 33.28 7.92
CA PHE A 711 29.11 33.98 8.34
C PHE A 711 30.20 32.98 8.67
N GLY A 712 31.35 33.13 8.01
CA GLY A 712 32.59 32.42 8.35
C GLY A 712 33.41 33.16 9.40
N LYS A 713 34.20 32.40 10.17
CA LYS A 713 35.39 32.90 10.87
C LYS A 713 36.50 31.84 10.80
N LYS A 714 37.73 32.31 10.57
CA LYS A 714 38.99 31.57 10.66
C LYS A 714 39.37 31.28 12.11
N GLU A 715 39.97 30.12 12.34
CA GLU A 715 40.87 29.84 13.47
C GLU A 715 42.20 29.28 12.96
N GLU A 716 43.30 29.64 13.63
CA GLU A 716 44.64 29.07 13.37
C GLU A 716 44.75 27.69 14.03
N VAL A 717 44.96 26.66 13.21
CA VAL A 717 45.56 25.38 13.63
C VAL A 717 46.92 25.29 12.93
N GLY A 718 47.96 24.90 13.66
CA GLY A 718 49.36 24.97 13.25
C GLY A 718 49.67 24.53 11.80
N ASN A 719 50.53 25.32 11.16
CA ASN A 719 51.24 25.08 9.90
C ASN A 719 50.47 24.50 8.70
N ALA A 720 49.26 25.01 8.43
CA ALA A 720 48.75 25.14 7.06
C ALA A 720 47.69 26.26 7.01
N LYS A 721 47.86 27.25 6.13
CA LYS A 721 46.88 28.34 5.90
C LYS A 721 45.83 27.87 4.87
N GLU A 722 44.58 27.72 5.28
CA GLU A 722 43.43 27.77 4.36
C GLU A 722 42.43 28.86 4.82
N GLU A 723 41.96 29.63 3.84
CA GLU A 723 41.15 30.84 3.99
C GLU A 723 39.68 30.54 3.65
N MET A 724 38.79 30.40 4.63
CA MET A 724 37.34 30.41 4.38
C MET A 724 36.80 31.83 4.63
N ILE A 725 36.64 32.59 3.54
CA ILE A 725 36.05 33.93 3.52
C ILE A 725 34.52 33.78 3.44
N GLY A 726 33.80 34.13 4.51
CA GLY A 726 32.33 34.21 4.45
C GLY A 726 31.90 35.36 3.55
N LYS A 727 31.24 35.05 2.43
CA LYS A 727 30.69 36.02 1.48
C LYS A 727 29.31 36.49 1.98
N LYS A 728 29.02 37.80 1.87
CA LYS A 728 27.65 38.33 2.08
C LYS A 728 26.82 37.90 0.86
N ILE A 729 25.74 37.18 1.11
CA ILE A 729 24.87 36.62 0.07
C ILE A 729 23.70 37.59 -0.13
N GLU A 730 23.60 38.19 -1.30
CA GLU A 730 22.44 38.99 -1.68
C GLU A 730 21.44 38.08 -2.39
N VAL A 731 20.19 38.04 -1.89
CA VAL A 731 19.10 37.29 -2.51
C VAL A 731 18.00 38.27 -2.90
N GLU A 732 17.66 38.31 -4.18
CA GLU A 732 16.61 39.18 -4.69
C GLU A 732 15.54 38.36 -5.42
N LYS A 733 14.27 38.55 -5.06
CA LYS A 733 13.14 37.92 -5.76
C LYS A 733 12.85 38.70 -7.04
N ILE A 734 12.91 38.01 -8.18
CA ILE A 734 12.62 38.57 -9.50
C ILE A 734 11.13 38.34 -9.82
N LEU A 735 10.40 39.40 -10.15
CA LEU A 735 9.02 39.31 -10.58
C LEU A 735 8.97 38.83 -12.03
N ILE A 736 8.28 37.71 -12.26
CA ILE A 736 7.98 37.22 -13.61
C ILE A 736 6.55 37.67 -13.94
N SER A 737 6.40 38.63 -14.85
CA SER A 737 5.10 39.07 -15.36
C SER A 737 4.99 38.75 -16.85
N ASP A 738 3.99 37.97 -17.24
CA ASP A 738 3.54 37.89 -18.63
C ASP A 738 2.73 39.15 -18.93
N ASN A 739 3.36 40.15 -19.52
CA ASN A 739 2.65 41.16 -20.29
C ASN A 739 3.45 41.41 -21.57
N GLU A 740 2.87 40.98 -22.69
CA GLU A 740 3.19 41.51 -24.01
C GLU A 740 3.00 43.03 -23.98
N GLU A 741 4.09 43.80 -23.98
CA GLU A 741 4.20 45.04 -24.77
C GLU A 741 5.60 45.65 -24.60
N THR A 742 6.41 45.49 -25.65
CA THR A 742 7.59 46.31 -25.88
C THR A 742 7.17 47.75 -26.21
N LYS A 743 7.31 48.70 -25.28
CA LYS A 743 7.73 50.09 -25.57
C LYS A 743 7.94 50.98 -24.33
N ASN A 744 9.14 51.56 -24.30
CA ASN A 744 9.52 52.85 -23.69
C ASN A 744 9.22 53.07 -22.20
N LEU A 745 10.19 52.67 -21.37
CA LEU A 745 10.32 53.07 -19.97
C LEU A 745 11.57 53.95 -19.76
N SER A 746 11.73 55.01 -20.56
CA SER A 746 12.79 56.01 -20.41
C SER A 746 12.31 57.39 -19.97
N ASP A 747 11.00 57.67 -19.96
CA ASP A 747 10.49 59.03 -19.72
C ASP A 747 9.29 59.02 -18.76
N LYS A 748 9.54 59.03 -17.43
CA LYS A 748 8.63 59.63 -16.43
C LYS A 748 9.10 59.38 -14.99
N ILE A 749 10.14 60.10 -14.55
CA ILE A 749 10.29 60.43 -13.12
C ILE A 749 10.84 61.87 -13.04
N LEU A 750 10.00 62.84 -12.68
CA LEU A 750 10.39 64.14 -12.11
C LEU A 750 9.18 64.81 -11.40
N SER A 751 9.41 65.32 -10.19
CA SER A 751 8.60 66.24 -9.34
C SER A 751 7.43 65.62 -8.51
N ASP A 752 7.13 65.98 -7.26
CA ASP A 752 7.74 66.88 -6.25
C ASP A 752 7.09 66.62 -4.85
N SER A 753 7.54 67.37 -3.84
CA SER A 753 7.59 67.13 -2.39
C SER A 753 6.61 67.91 -1.45
N GLN A 754 6.75 67.72 -0.10
CA GLN A 754 6.37 68.58 1.09
C GLN A 754 5.15 68.13 1.95
N THR A 755 5.01 68.25 3.31
CA THR A 755 5.69 68.97 4.44
C THR A 755 5.31 68.47 5.90
N LYS A 756 6.31 68.53 6.83
CA LYS A 756 6.52 68.68 8.34
C LYS A 756 5.47 68.82 9.50
N ARG A 757 5.88 68.35 10.73
CA ARG A 757 5.76 68.79 12.20
C ARG A 757 5.23 67.74 13.24
N GLN A 758 5.96 67.10 14.20
CA GLN A 758 6.75 67.41 15.43
C GLN A 758 5.99 67.22 16.79
N VAL A 759 6.72 66.73 17.83
CA VAL A 759 6.50 66.73 19.33
C VAL A 759 5.89 65.46 20.00
N LYS A 760 6.24 65.00 21.23
CA LYS A 760 7.49 64.56 21.96
C LYS A 760 7.08 63.72 23.19
N THR A 761 7.70 62.58 23.53
CA THR A 761 7.58 62.00 24.92
C THR A 761 8.70 61.04 25.39
N GLU A 762 8.77 60.90 26.72
CA GLU A 762 9.78 60.28 27.61
C GLU A 762 9.55 58.77 27.89
N VAL A 763 10.58 58.14 28.48
CA VAL A 763 10.80 56.68 28.66
C VAL A 763 10.58 56.26 30.12
N GLU A 764 10.01 55.06 30.35
CA GLU A 764 10.02 54.33 31.62
C GLU A 764 10.61 52.91 31.42
N GLU A 765 11.49 52.49 32.33
CA GLU A 765 12.20 51.21 32.38
C GLU A 765 11.37 50.06 32.99
N LEU A 766 11.77 48.80 32.71
CA LEU A 766 11.76 47.56 33.57
C LEU A 766 11.87 46.27 32.67
N PRO A 767 12.03 45.03 33.20
CA PRO A 767 13.14 44.41 33.94
C PRO A 767 13.63 43.05 33.30
N PHE A 768 14.70 42.47 33.87
CA PHE A 768 15.47 41.28 33.40
C PHE A 768 14.74 39.91 33.57
N PHE A 769 14.93 38.97 32.62
CA PHE A 769 14.52 37.55 32.72
C PHE A 769 15.55 36.59 32.11
N ASP A 770 15.67 35.39 32.69
CA ASP A 770 16.67 34.34 32.40
C ASP A 770 16.03 33.14 31.67
N GLY A 771 16.72 32.64 30.64
CA GLY A 771 16.35 31.41 29.92
C GLY A 771 16.33 31.53 28.39
N GLY A 772 17.40 31.08 27.72
CA GLY A 772 17.37 30.51 26.35
C GLY A 772 16.76 31.35 25.21
N GLU A 773 16.60 32.66 25.36
CA GLU A 773 16.02 33.55 24.36
C GLU A 773 17.11 34.39 23.66
N THR A 774 16.87 34.73 22.39
CA THR A 774 17.67 35.75 21.70
C THR A 774 17.39 37.10 22.38
N TRP A 775 18.39 37.72 22.99
CA TRP A 775 18.26 39.02 23.65
C TRP A 775 17.74 40.08 22.67
N LYS A 776 16.47 40.44 22.82
CA LYS A 776 15.82 41.51 22.06
C LYS A 776 15.44 42.62 23.03
N PHE A 777 16.09 43.77 22.88
CA PHE A 777 15.70 44.98 23.59
C PHE A 777 14.99 45.92 22.62
N ALA A 778 13.74 46.28 22.90
CA ALA A 778 12.90 47.08 22.01
C ALA A 778 12.50 48.37 22.72
N GLU A 779 12.79 49.51 22.11
CA GLU A 779 12.45 50.82 22.64
C GLU A 779 11.60 51.63 21.67
N LYS A 780 10.85 52.59 22.22
CA LYS A 780 9.94 53.46 21.47
C LYS A 780 10.54 54.85 21.29
N ILE A 781 10.72 55.28 20.05
CA ILE A 781 10.89 56.70 19.72
C ILE A 781 9.50 57.31 19.58
N LEU A 782 9.03 57.93 20.66
CA LEU A 782 7.73 58.58 20.72
C LEU A 782 7.67 59.76 19.74
N PRO A 783 6.49 60.11 19.21
CA PRO A 783 6.36 61.20 18.26
C PRO A 783 6.97 62.43 18.92
N GLY A 784 7.98 63.04 18.29
CA GLY A 784 8.71 64.25 18.70
C GLY A 784 9.85 64.20 19.72
N SER A 785 10.14 63.04 20.33
CA SER A 785 11.47 62.81 20.86
C SER A 785 12.32 62.42 19.66
N HIS A 786 13.46 63.09 19.51
CA HIS A 786 14.39 62.81 18.41
C HIS A 786 15.37 61.72 18.80
N GLN A 787 15.29 61.14 19.99
CA GLN A 787 16.37 60.38 20.58
C GLN A 787 15.82 59.30 21.51
N CYS A 788 16.38 58.10 21.46
CA CYS A 788 16.13 57.03 22.40
C CYS A 788 17.46 56.36 22.75
N GLN A 789 17.72 56.18 24.05
CA GLN A 789 19.00 55.74 24.58
C GLN A 789 18.83 54.41 25.31
N THR A 790 19.44 53.37 24.77
CA THR A 790 19.57 52.05 25.38
C THR A 790 20.93 51.94 26.06
N GLU A 791 20.99 51.45 27.29
CA GLU A 791 22.24 51.05 27.95
C GLU A 791 22.22 49.57 28.31
N ILE A 792 23.24 48.83 27.88
CA ILE A 792 23.34 47.39 28.12
C ILE A 792 24.77 47.04 28.52
N LYS A 793 24.91 46.16 29.52
CA LYS A 793 26.21 45.65 29.97
C LYS A 793 26.60 44.39 29.22
N PHE A 794 27.87 44.29 28.85
CA PHE A 794 28.45 43.14 28.17
C PHE A 794 29.79 42.75 28.80
N GLN A 795 30.09 41.45 28.80
CA GLN A 795 31.44 40.97 29.07
C GLN A 795 32.22 40.87 27.75
N ILE A 796 33.36 41.55 27.65
CA ILE A 796 34.26 41.48 26.49
C ILE A 796 35.46 40.59 26.84
N GLU A 797 35.78 39.67 25.94
CA GLU A 797 36.90 38.72 25.99
C GLU A 797 37.75 38.81 24.70
N GLY A 798 38.27 40.01 24.40
CA GLY A 798 39.16 40.21 23.26
C GLY A 798 38.48 40.34 21.90
N GLN A 799 37.14 40.50 21.85
CA GLN A 799 36.43 40.81 20.61
C GLN A 799 36.94 42.13 20.02
N LYS A 800 37.35 42.09 18.75
CA LYS A 800 37.87 43.27 18.03
C LYS A 800 36.80 44.16 17.41
N ARG A 801 35.55 43.68 17.36
CA ARG A 801 34.43 44.40 16.75
C ARG A 801 33.16 44.21 17.54
N PHE A 802 32.38 45.27 17.67
CA PHE A 802 31.02 45.25 18.19
C PHE A 802 30.03 45.30 17.04
N ARG A 803 28.99 44.45 17.05
CA ARG A 803 27.95 44.43 16.01
C ARG A 803 26.55 44.38 16.63
N VAL A 804 25.72 45.32 16.21
CA VAL A 804 24.29 45.33 16.53
C VAL A 804 23.46 45.57 15.28
N TYR A 805 22.35 44.85 15.18
CA TYR A 805 21.37 44.93 14.10
C TYR A 805 20.07 45.56 14.62
N PRO A 806 19.87 46.87 14.38
CA PRO A 806 18.57 47.49 14.64
C PRO A 806 17.51 46.94 13.69
N GLN A 807 16.44 46.39 14.25
CA GLN A 807 15.17 46.17 13.59
C GLN A 807 14.29 47.37 13.87
N ILE A 808 13.71 47.96 12.83
CA ILE A 808 12.97 49.20 12.96
C ILE A 808 11.55 49.03 12.41
N GLU A 809 10.56 49.48 13.16
CA GLU A 809 9.14 49.43 12.78
C GLU A 809 8.50 50.79 13.03
N PRO A 810 7.54 51.24 12.20
CA PRO A 810 6.90 50.55 11.08
C PRO A 810 7.67 50.66 9.76
N ILE A 811 7.17 49.95 8.73
CA ILE A 811 7.73 50.00 7.37
C ILE A 811 7.47 51.39 6.76
N ALA A 812 8.48 52.24 6.70
CA ALA A 812 8.41 53.57 6.05
C ALA A 812 9.82 54.09 5.69
N ALA A 813 9.90 55.08 4.81
CA ALA A 813 11.12 55.81 4.50
C ALA A 813 11.40 56.87 5.57
N TYR A 814 12.54 56.80 6.24
CA TYR A 814 13.03 57.79 7.20
C TYR A 814 14.53 57.55 7.42
N SER A 815 15.29 58.58 7.80
CA SER A 815 16.73 58.46 8.11
C SER A 815 16.93 58.32 9.61
N ILE A 816 17.80 57.41 10.03
CA ILE A 816 18.20 57.23 11.44
C ILE A 816 19.71 57.33 11.56
N GLU A 817 20.18 58.07 12.56
CA GLU A 817 21.56 58.00 13.04
C GLU A 817 21.60 57.19 14.33
N CYS A 818 22.56 56.28 14.44
CA CYS A 818 22.82 55.54 15.65
C CYS A 818 24.17 55.97 16.22
N GLU A 819 24.17 56.55 17.41
CA GLU A 819 25.39 56.78 18.18
C GLU A 819 25.63 55.58 19.09
N ILE A 820 26.86 55.09 19.09
CA ILE A 820 27.30 54.00 19.96
C ILE A 820 28.46 54.46 20.81
N GLU A 821 28.35 54.25 22.11
CA GLU A 821 29.44 54.37 23.08
C GLU A 821 29.69 53.02 23.75
N ILE A 822 30.96 52.62 23.85
CA ILE A 822 31.39 51.45 24.62
C ILE A 822 32.27 51.97 25.74
N ILE A 823 31.86 51.76 26.98
CA ILE A 823 32.43 52.37 28.17
C ILE A 823 32.86 51.26 29.11
N LYS A 824 34.08 51.30 29.63
CA LYS A 824 34.50 50.33 30.65
C LYS A 824 33.67 50.49 31.92
N SER A 825 33.19 49.38 32.48
CA SER A 825 32.45 49.42 33.75
C SER A 825 33.33 49.76 34.94
N GLU A 826 34.63 49.45 34.89
CA GLU A 826 35.56 49.59 36.03
C GLU A 826 35.95 51.04 36.33
N ASP A 827 36.27 51.82 35.29
CA ASP A 827 36.81 53.19 35.40
C ASP A 827 35.99 54.24 34.62
N GLY A 828 34.90 53.83 33.96
CA GLY A 828 34.05 54.70 33.16
C GLY A 828 34.72 55.23 31.88
N LYS A 829 35.89 54.71 31.49
CA LYS A 829 36.61 55.18 30.30
C LYS A 829 35.93 54.71 29.01
N ILE A 830 35.65 55.65 28.12
CA ILE A 830 35.11 55.36 26.78
C ILE A 830 36.19 54.65 25.94
N LEU A 831 35.89 53.43 25.51
CA LEU A 831 36.68 52.64 24.57
C LEU A 831 36.37 52.98 23.13
N VAL A 832 35.10 53.24 22.82
CA VAL A 832 34.60 53.53 21.47
C VAL A 832 33.48 54.55 21.58
N GLN A 833 33.47 55.57 20.74
CA GLN A 833 32.32 56.47 20.54
C GLN A 833 32.22 56.76 19.04
N LYS A 834 31.09 56.44 18.43
CA LYS A 834 30.90 56.62 16.99
C LYS A 834 29.44 56.87 16.64
N THR A 835 29.20 57.80 15.72
CA THR A 835 27.89 58.01 15.10
C THR A 835 27.87 57.34 13.73
N ILE A 836 26.88 56.49 13.51
CA ILE A 836 26.70 55.73 12.28
C ILE A 836 25.34 56.10 11.70
N ALA A 837 25.35 56.79 10.57
CA ALA A 837 24.15 57.05 9.79
C ALA A 837 23.67 55.74 9.14
N LEU A 838 22.46 55.34 9.47
CA LEU A 838 21.76 54.25 8.84
C LEU A 838 21.03 54.85 7.63
N ASN A 839 21.75 54.91 6.51
CA ASN A 839 21.30 55.14 5.13
C ASN A 839 20.22 56.23 4.90
N HIS A 840 20.65 57.41 4.45
CA HIS A 840 19.76 58.50 3.99
C HIS A 840 18.81 58.03 2.88
N ASN A 841 17.50 58.26 3.03
CA ASN A 841 16.46 58.02 2.02
C ASN A 841 16.02 56.56 1.72
N HIS A 842 16.20 55.60 2.64
CA HIS A 842 15.73 54.22 2.44
C HIS A 842 14.48 53.87 3.26
N ILE A 843 13.73 52.84 2.79
CA ILE A 843 12.58 52.26 3.51
C ILE A 843 13.09 51.30 4.60
N PHE A 844 12.85 51.64 5.86
CA PHE A 844 13.14 50.81 7.03
C PHE A 844 11.89 50.04 7.45
N GLY A 845 12.00 48.73 7.73
CA GLY A 845 10.84 47.93 8.13
C GLY A 845 11.04 46.41 8.14
N LYS A 846 10.72 45.73 9.26
CA LYS A 846 10.58 44.25 9.47
C LYS A 846 11.72 43.32 9.01
N THR A 847 12.83 43.83 8.47
CA THR A 847 14.10 43.11 8.25
C THR A 847 15.28 43.99 8.67
N ASN A 848 16.38 43.37 9.11
CA ASN A 848 17.58 44.02 9.64
C ASN A 848 18.39 44.73 8.53
N TYR A 849 17.86 45.82 7.98
CA TYR A 849 18.48 46.55 6.87
C TYR A 849 19.75 47.31 7.23
N ALA A 850 20.01 47.51 8.52
CA ALA A 850 21.11 48.32 9.03
C ALA A 850 22.06 47.48 9.89
N VAL A 851 23.36 47.72 9.73
CA VAL A 851 24.42 47.15 10.58
C VAL A 851 25.16 48.31 11.24
N VAL A 852 25.18 48.33 12.57
CA VAL A 852 26.06 49.21 13.34
C VAL A 852 27.26 48.35 13.74
N GLU A 853 28.41 48.60 13.10
CA GLU A 853 29.67 47.91 13.36
C GLU A 853 30.76 48.90 13.75
N VAL A 854 31.36 48.69 14.92
CA VAL A 854 32.49 49.50 15.40
C VAL A 854 33.65 48.61 15.84
N GLU A 855 34.87 49.09 15.65
CA GLU A 855 36.06 48.41 16.14
C GLU A 855 36.27 48.70 17.62
N ILE A 856 36.56 47.67 18.40
CA ILE A 856 36.86 47.79 19.83
C ILE A 856 38.36 47.55 20.01
N PRO A 857 39.07 48.42 20.77
CA PRO A 857 40.43 48.13 21.21
C PRO A 857 40.48 46.79 21.94
N GLN A 858 41.61 46.08 21.86
CA GLN A 858 41.78 44.80 22.55
C GLN A 858 41.60 45.01 24.07
N TYR A 859 40.47 44.52 24.60
CA TYR A 859 40.06 44.68 25.99
C TYR A 859 39.42 43.38 26.49
N PHE A 860 39.62 43.11 27.79
CA PHE A 860 39.04 41.98 28.50
C PHE A 860 38.43 42.52 29.80
N GLY A 861 37.12 42.42 29.97
CA GLY A 861 36.40 42.99 31.12
C GLY A 861 34.97 43.40 30.78
N GLU A 862 34.24 43.85 31.80
CA GLU A 862 32.86 44.33 31.66
C GLU A 862 32.84 45.73 31.02
N VAL A 863 31.94 45.92 30.07
CA VAL A 863 31.66 47.23 29.46
C VAL A 863 30.16 47.53 29.49
N VAL A 864 29.83 48.82 29.55
CA VAL A 864 28.50 49.34 29.24
C VAL A 864 28.52 49.82 27.79
N VAL A 865 27.61 49.30 26.97
CA VAL A 865 27.35 49.83 25.63
C VAL A 865 26.09 50.66 25.67
N ARG A 866 26.23 51.92 25.28
CA ARG A 866 25.15 52.88 25.12
C ARG A 866 24.85 53.03 23.64
N LEU A 867 23.62 52.75 23.24
CA LEU A 867 23.14 52.92 21.88
C LEU A 867 22.09 54.01 21.87
N ASN A 868 22.23 54.94 20.95
CA ASN A 868 21.38 56.10 20.87
C ASN A 868 20.84 56.24 19.44
N ALA A 869 19.56 56.01 19.23
CA ALA A 869 18.95 56.14 17.91
C ALA A 869 18.25 57.50 17.77
N VAL A 870 18.61 58.22 16.72
CA VAL A 870 18.06 59.54 16.38
C VAL A 870 17.43 59.50 15.00
N ILE A 871 16.14 59.82 14.90
CA ILE A 871 15.51 59.99 13.58
C ILE A 871 15.88 61.37 13.04
N THR A 872 16.69 61.39 11.98
CA THR A 872 17.20 62.61 11.35
C THR A 872 16.31 63.12 10.22
N ASP A 873 15.52 62.25 9.60
CA ASP A 873 14.54 62.63 8.57
C ASP A 873 13.32 61.69 8.57
N ARG A 874 12.10 62.19 8.41
CA ARG A 874 10.84 61.40 8.36
C ARG A 874 10.19 61.53 6.99
N ILE A 875 10.64 60.73 6.02
CA ILE A 875 10.32 60.92 4.59
C ILE A 875 8.90 60.46 4.26
N SER A 876 8.55 59.22 4.61
CA SER A 876 7.20 58.65 4.42
C SER A 876 6.54 58.21 5.73
N LEU A 877 7.15 58.56 6.88
CA LEU A 877 6.64 58.24 8.21
C LEU A 877 5.76 59.39 8.72
N ALA A 878 4.53 59.11 9.11
CA ALA A 878 3.62 60.15 9.63
C ALA A 878 4.16 60.76 10.93
N LEU A 879 3.83 62.03 11.17
CA LEU A 879 4.43 62.82 12.27
C LEU A 879 4.04 62.30 13.66
N GLU A 880 2.87 61.68 13.75
CA GLU A 880 2.33 61.04 14.96
C GLU A 880 2.69 59.55 15.08
N GLN A 881 3.39 59.00 14.10
CA GLN A 881 3.70 57.57 14.06
C GLN A 881 4.95 57.26 14.90
N GLU A 882 4.77 56.39 15.90
CA GLU A 882 5.85 55.87 16.75
C GLU A 882 6.83 55.05 15.91
N VAL A 883 8.13 55.12 16.25
CA VAL A 883 9.14 54.24 15.68
C VAL A 883 9.68 53.34 16.78
N MET A 884 9.52 52.04 16.62
CA MET A 884 10.15 51.04 17.47
C MET A 884 11.53 50.73 16.92
N VAL A 885 12.56 50.79 17.77
CA VAL A 885 13.90 50.29 17.46
C VAL A 885 14.18 49.11 18.37
N SER A 886 14.40 47.95 17.78
CA SER A 886 14.76 46.72 18.47
C SER A 886 16.20 46.34 18.15
N TRP A 887 17.07 46.30 19.16
CA TRP A 887 18.48 45.99 19.01
C TRP A 887 18.72 44.48 19.12
N ASN A 888 19.32 43.88 18.08
CA ASN A 888 19.73 42.48 18.09
C ASN A 888 21.26 42.39 18.06
N PHE A 889 21.86 41.76 19.06
CA PHE A 889 23.32 41.65 19.19
C PHE A 889 23.82 40.37 18.53
N ALA A 890 24.87 40.47 17.73
CA ALA A 890 25.36 39.38 16.87
C ALA A 890 26.40 38.49 17.55
N ASN A 891 27.12 39.07 18.51
CA ASN A 891 28.46 38.61 18.88
C ASN A 891 28.78 38.74 20.37
N PHE A 892 27.77 38.96 21.20
CA PHE A 892 27.87 38.97 22.66
C PHE A 892 26.63 38.27 23.23
N ALA A 893 26.87 37.28 24.09
CA ALA A 893 25.85 36.50 24.80
C ALA A 893 25.65 37.05 26.20
#